data_AF-A0A2K8NVI7-F1
#
_entry.id   AF-A0A2K8NVI7-F1
#
_cell.length_a   1.000
_cell.length_b   1.000
_cell.length_c   1.000
_cell.angle_alpha   90.00
_cell.angle_beta   90.00
_cell.angle_gamma   90.00
#
_symmetry.space_group_name_H-M   'P 1'
#
loop_
_entity.id
_entity.type
_entity.pdbx_description
1 polymer ?
#
loop_
_entity_poly.entity_id
_entity_poly.type
_entity_poly.pdbx_seq_one_letter_code
_entity_poly.pdbx_strand_id
1 'polypeptide(L)'
;MKKLLSLIGALSLTASATSVLISCSNNNDDKYGDTFINDSGGLTITTKDLLNWYNDTYGRLGKDPHKTLVEFYNIFAVAIYEEASKDNNIFKGIAADSSEYLNESGEKLAETLKTDYGKDSKAPNTIYGRANNAMISARKTYLDGKKQSTKAWIKYLRGQYPWVNNDQKLLENAWISNYILTNSSNSAYANLSKTLGFGTTDSTWAKGYLSIKVNDTEISRLLSEFLTANADTVINGKLDEKVTAQATVDNKKITSIINLINALGGKNAFGQTTSKFTIEFIENTNDAFLDTLTWRTFLSGISATFANNPESNAAKGTVSQISVANNNIFKITDVQGIKLSSEIYKDFYNYNARPASELNKTQLVSIAPTLNENKETQKTNILSNYQRFLVDKYFDTKKPVATSEIVLEFSKINANATPDINKEISPAQFVDTSKVTNDLIRYFEGFSQFYNLYVLNNDNASGGGSTKAKAETSTTTGLTDFETFYRGSNAPNGTNGISSDGRLWKMGANSSYITPYLTAKKNDKLLTLDYDTASGTYSNLAKYSVYDFLTTTPEEYKPSTESTWTSENTNIVSGWHNFDQTVQRFTVEAKIGMNELFNLVTDLGRLAEAEQKNGEAAAVKKPYKVLNAKDGIIAFIDTDGLHFMKIDGYSLLQSQSTEKATVQTAEQDKQQSIAYDLLSNTNKELIPYLLNPKLTVESGGKTSNYLAEGESTPSTPEESINNDISKSNIINNLGTTFGNDYSKILNYSVTNDYERFLVNNTIAKGLLTSDTDKSYLFYNYDILADAKAAVSTTESFGMLGQWLWTYLDEIFGTNGNYTQLFEKFFATDNSVDAKATAELISVIKNQQQKITDLRTNYEIKNNDWVTSTERNYKKQMKDLEKTPNAQKFIPNYALKADIDSLDKSAIWKTLVSKAKETIFVYNLPSSYLTYEIIVNNLNKHEGGVK
;
A
#
# COMPACT_ATOMS: atom_id res chain seq x y z
N MET A 1 -4.14 53.40 -10.67
CA MET A 1 -4.64 52.52 -11.75
C MET A 1 -3.56 51.70 -12.46
N LYS A 2 -2.39 52.24 -12.84
CA LYS A 2 -1.28 51.40 -13.39
C LYS A 2 -0.56 50.48 -12.38
N LYS A 3 -0.76 50.66 -11.06
CA LYS A 3 -0.29 49.72 -10.02
C LYS A 3 -1.32 48.63 -9.65
N LEU A 4 -2.56 48.72 -10.15
CA LEU A 4 -3.59 47.70 -9.94
C LEU A 4 -3.53 46.63 -11.05
N LEU A 5 -3.09 47.00 -12.26
CA LEU A 5 -2.84 46.08 -13.38
C LEU A 5 -1.54 45.27 -13.24
N SER A 6 -0.59 45.72 -12.41
CA SER A 6 0.60 44.93 -12.05
C SER A 6 0.30 43.86 -10.98
N LEU A 7 -0.83 43.96 -10.27
CA LEU A 7 -1.19 43.05 -9.19
C LEU A 7 -2.10 41.90 -9.66
N ILE A 8 -2.76 42.06 -10.82
CA ILE A 8 -3.59 41.02 -11.44
C ILE A 8 -2.74 40.16 -12.41
N GLY A 9 -1.57 40.64 -12.84
CA GLY A 9 -0.60 39.89 -13.65
C GLY A 9 0.35 38.96 -12.86
N ALA A 10 0.25 38.90 -11.53
CA ALA A 10 1.10 38.03 -10.69
C ALA A 10 0.38 36.75 -10.19
N LEU A 11 -0.88 36.55 -10.59
CA LEU A 11 -1.70 35.39 -10.17
C LEU A 11 -1.82 34.29 -11.24
N SER A 12 -0.99 34.32 -12.28
CA SER A 12 -0.91 33.24 -13.25
C SER A 12 0.50 33.15 -13.81
N LEU A 13 1.31 32.21 -13.32
CA LEU A 13 2.30 31.41 -14.07
C LEU A 13 3.22 30.64 -13.10
N THR A 14 3.01 29.33 -13.10
CA THR A 14 3.98 28.22 -13.02
C THR A 14 5.02 28.14 -11.90
N ALA A 15 4.96 26.99 -11.25
CA ALA A 15 6.04 26.26 -10.62
C ALA A 15 7.41 26.43 -11.32
N SER A 16 8.43 26.63 -10.50
CA SER A 16 9.76 26.11 -10.77
C SER A 16 10.45 25.82 -9.45
N ALA A 17 10.92 24.58 -9.31
CA ALA A 17 11.76 24.11 -8.23
C ALA A 17 12.88 25.11 -7.92
N THR A 18 13.03 25.49 -6.65
CA THR A 18 14.34 25.77 -6.07
C THR A 18 14.28 25.45 -4.58
N SER A 19 15.18 24.56 -4.17
CA SER A 19 15.73 24.44 -2.82
C SER A 19 15.39 25.62 -1.90
N VAL A 20 14.64 25.37 -0.81
CA VAL A 20 14.75 26.20 0.38
C VAL A 20 16.09 25.89 1.02
N LEU A 21 17.13 26.47 0.42
CA LEU A 21 18.38 26.84 1.06
C LEU A 21 18.00 27.80 2.20
N ILE A 22 17.88 27.26 3.40
CA ILE A 22 17.90 28.08 4.62
C ILE A 22 19.33 28.60 4.74
N SER A 23 19.58 29.82 4.24
CA SER A 23 20.62 30.70 4.78
C SER A 23 20.67 32.06 4.06
N CYS A 24 20.40 33.09 4.87
CA CYS A 24 20.84 34.50 4.77
C CYS A 24 20.32 35.32 3.58
N SER A 25 19.79 36.52 3.71
CA SER A 25 19.61 37.47 4.81
C SER A 25 18.85 38.67 4.23
N ASN A 26 18.01 39.33 5.02
CA ASN A 26 18.09 40.78 5.20
C ASN A 26 17.19 41.24 6.35
N ASN A 27 17.85 41.46 7.49
CA ASN A 27 17.64 42.43 8.56
C ASN A 27 16.22 42.75 9.05
N ASN A 28 16.08 42.38 10.33
CA ASN A 28 15.18 42.84 11.38
C ASN A 28 13.82 42.14 11.49
N ASP A 29 13.74 41.40 12.59
CA ASP A 29 12.58 41.06 13.40
C ASP A 29 11.60 40.05 12.80
N ASP A 30 11.84 38.78 13.13
CA ASP A 30 10.85 37.89 13.76
C ASP A 30 11.56 36.58 14.13
N LYS A 31 12.03 36.50 15.37
CA LYS A 31 12.63 35.29 15.93
C LYS A 31 11.50 34.46 16.55
N TYR A 32 10.95 33.56 15.74
CA TYR A 32 9.75 32.76 16.00
C TYR A 32 9.69 31.98 17.33
N GLY A 33 10.80 31.82 18.05
CA GLY A 33 10.86 31.10 19.33
C GLY A 33 10.88 31.99 20.58
N ASP A 34 10.99 33.30 20.41
CA ASP A 34 11.33 34.22 21.51
C ASP A 34 10.24 34.30 22.59
N THR A 35 8.98 34.34 22.14
CA THR A 35 7.79 34.43 23.01
C THR A 35 7.59 33.18 23.88
N PHE A 36 8.16 32.03 23.48
CA PHE A 36 8.01 30.75 24.18
C PHE A 36 9.22 30.41 25.07
N ILE A 37 10.23 31.29 25.12
CA ILE A 37 11.44 31.13 25.93
C ILE A 37 11.36 32.12 27.09
N ASN A 38 11.26 31.61 28.31
CA ASN A 38 11.17 32.45 29.50
C ASN A 38 12.52 33.11 29.86
N ASP A 39 12.53 33.95 30.89
CA ASP A 39 13.72 34.69 31.34
C ASP A 39 14.86 33.78 31.86
N SER A 40 14.56 32.52 32.20
CA SER A 40 15.52 31.47 32.53
C SER A 40 16.07 30.71 31.31
N GLY A 41 15.60 31.04 30.11
CA GLY A 41 15.97 30.38 28.86
C GLY A 41 15.29 29.04 28.62
N GLY A 42 14.32 28.66 29.46
CA GLY A 42 13.56 27.42 29.32
C GLY A 42 12.33 27.58 28.42
N LEU A 43 11.88 26.47 27.81
CA LEU A 43 10.62 26.41 27.07
C LEU A 43 9.44 26.55 28.04
N THR A 44 8.58 27.52 27.79
CA THR A 44 7.31 27.71 28.51
C THR A 44 6.28 28.18 27.50
N ILE A 45 5.31 27.33 27.19
CA ILE A 45 4.24 27.64 26.23
C ILE A 45 2.97 27.87 27.03
N THR A 46 2.62 29.15 27.24
CA THR A 46 1.32 29.51 27.81
C THR A 46 0.33 29.81 26.70
N THR A 47 -0.97 29.63 26.97
CA THR A 47 -2.00 29.99 25.98
C THR A 47 -1.96 31.47 25.65
N LYS A 48 -1.68 32.32 26.65
CA LYS A 48 -1.52 33.77 26.44
C LYS A 48 -0.39 34.08 25.47
N ASP A 49 0.78 33.46 25.66
CA ASP A 49 1.96 33.67 24.80
C ASP A 49 1.74 33.12 23.39
N LEU A 50 1.07 31.97 23.26
CA LEU A 50 0.68 31.39 21.98
C LEU A 50 -0.29 32.28 21.20
N LEU A 51 -1.28 32.87 21.89
CA LEU A 51 -2.24 33.77 21.27
C LEU A 51 -1.63 35.12 20.94
N ASN A 52 -0.74 35.66 21.79
CA ASN A 52 -0.01 36.89 21.49
C ASN A 52 0.92 36.68 20.30
N TRP A 53 1.68 35.59 20.26
CA TRP A 53 2.48 35.20 19.09
C TRP A 53 1.60 35.14 17.82
N TYR A 54 0.47 34.44 17.87
CA TYR A 54 -0.45 34.35 16.74
C TYR A 54 -0.95 35.74 16.28
N ASN A 55 -1.37 36.59 17.23
CA ASN A 55 -1.89 37.93 16.95
C ASN A 55 -0.81 38.89 16.43
N ASP A 56 0.39 38.87 17.02
CA ASP A 56 1.50 39.77 16.69
C ASP A 56 2.13 39.40 15.34
N THR A 57 2.27 38.11 15.05
CA THR A 57 2.85 37.64 13.78
C THR A 57 1.90 37.86 12.59
N TYR A 58 0.57 37.78 12.79
CA TYR A 58 -0.35 37.71 11.66
C TYR A 58 -1.43 38.80 11.61
N GLY A 59 -1.74 39.47 12.72
CA GLY A 59 -2.89 40.34 12.86
C GLY A 59 -4.22 39.62 12.55
N ARG A 60 -5.36 40.30 12.75
CA ARG A 60 -6.69 39.78 12.40
C ARG A 60 -6.90 39.44 10.90
N LEU A 61 -5.91 39.68 10.03
CA LEU A 61 -6.02 39.62 8.57
C LEU A 61 -4.88 38.87 7.84
N GLY A 62 -4.22 37.90 8.49
CA GLY A 62 -3.56 36.75 7.83
C GLY A 62 -2.50 37.06 6.75
N LYS A 63 -1.22 37.15 7.15
CA LYS A 63 -0.11 37.37 6.21
C LYS A 63 0.54 36.10 5.62
N ASP A 64 0.45 34.93 6.27
CA ASP A 64 0.90 33.64 5.69
C ASP A 64 0.37 32.44 6.50
N PRO A 65 -0.80 31.87 6.12
CA PRO A 65 -1.39 30.75 6.86
C PRO A 65 -0.57 29.46 6.82
N HIS A 66 0.27 29.25 5.81
CA HIS A 66 1.04 28.02 5.66
C HIS A 66 2.24 28.01 6.60
N LYS A 67 3.00 29.11 6.64
CA LYS A 67 4.12 29.28 7.57
C LYS A 67 3.68 29.15 9.03
N THR A 68 2.50 29.69 9.36
CA THR A 68 1.88 29.61 10.70
C THR A 68 1.68 28.16 11.16
N LEU A 69 1.14 27.29 10.29
CA LEU A 69 0.83 25.91 10.65
C LEU A 69 2.08 25.11 10.98
N VAL A 70 3.16 25.32 10.23
CA VAL A 70 4.46 24.68 10.49
C VAL A 70 4.96 25.01 11.89
N GLU A 71 4.92 26.29 12.22
CA GLU A 71 5.40 26.84 13.48
C GLU A 71 4.51 26.35 14.63
N PHE A 72 3.18 26.39 14.45
CA PHE A 72 2.22 25.84 15.41
C PHE A 72 2.48 24.37 15.72
N TYR A 73 2.68 23.51 14.72
CA TYR A 73 2.88 22.08 14.97
C TYR A 73 4.24 21.75 15.61
N ASN A 74 5.27 22.57 15.36
CA ASN A 74 6.51 22.50 16.13
C ASN A 74 6.27 22.84 17.61
N ILE A 75 5.51 23.91 17.89
CA ILE A 75 5.13 24.32 19.25
C ILE A 75 4.26 23.25 19.93
N PHE A 76 3.29 22.71 19.20
CA PHE A 76 2.40 21.66 19.69
C PHE A 76 3.17 20.37 20.02
N ALA A 77 4.15 19.99 19.19
CA ALA A 77 5.04 18.86 19.48
C ALA A 77 5.83 19.07 20.78
N VAL A 78 6.32 20.30 21.05
CA VAL A 78 6.95 20.62 22.34
C VAL A 78 5.95 20.44 23.48
N ALA A 79 4.71 20.94 23.34
CA ALA A 79 3.68 20.78 24.36
C ALA A 79 3.39 19.31 24.68
N ILE A 80 3.38 18.44 23.66
CA ILE A 80 3.23 16.98 23.83
C ILE A 80 4.38 16.38 24.66
N TYR A 81 5.63 16.71 24.32
CA TYR A 81 6.80 16.21 25.07
C TYR A 81 6.86 16.74 26.50
N GLU A 82 6.55 18.03 26.71
CA GLU A 82 6.47 18.64 28.04
C GLU A 82 5.37 17.98 28.88
N GLU A 83 4.21 17.72 28.28
CA GLU A 83 3.11 17.03 28.94
C GLU A 83 3.50 15.58 29.31
N ALA A 84 4.04 14.81 28.37
CA ALA A 84 4.50 13.43 28.63
C ALA A 84 5.57 13.33 29.73
N SER A 85 6.37 14.39 29.91
CA SER A 85 7.43 14.43 30.91
C SER A 85 6.94 14.67 32.35
N LYS A 86 5.67 15.07 32.54
CA LYS A 86 5.08 15.30 33.87
C LYS A 86 4.81 13.97 34.60
N ASP A 87 4.94 13.98 35.92
CA ASP A 87 4.65 12.81 36.76
C ASP A 87 3.17 12.42 36.74
N ASN A 88 2.26 13.38 36.61
CA ASN A 88 0.82 13.17 36.43
C ASN A 88 0.35 13.65 35.05
N ASN A 89 0.95 13.07 34.00
CA ASN A 89 0.61 13.44 32.63
C ASN A 89 -0.75 12.90 32.18
N ILE A 90 -1.36 13.57 31.20
CA ILE A 90 -2.67 13.19 30.64
C ILE A 90 -2.70 11.83 29.93
N PHE A 91 -1.55 11.27 29.54
CA PHE A 91 -1.49 10.00 28.79
C PHE A 91 -1.65 8.78 29.71
N LYS A 92 -1.34 8.89 31.01
CA LYS A 92 -1.46 7.77 31.97
C LYS A 92 -2.86 7.16 32.06
N GLY A 93 -3.90 7.94 31.76
CA GLY A 93 -5.30 7.48 31.77
C GLY A 93 -5.74 6.71 30.51
N ILE A 94 -4.88 6.61 29.49
CA ILE A 94 -5.22 5.98 28.21
C ILE A 94 -4.89 4.49 28.29
N ALA A 95 -5.93 3.65 28.29
CA ALA A 95 -5.79 2.20 28.27
C ALA A 95 -5.22 1.72 26.92
N ALA A 96 -4.49 0.61 26.92
CA ALA A 96 -3.83 0.08 25.71
C ALA A 96 -4.82 -0.38 24.61
N ASP A 97 -6.06 -0.64 24.99
CA ASP A 97 -7.18 -1.07 24.13
C ASP A 97 -8.19 0.07 23.83
N SER A 98 -7.93 1.28 24.33
CA SER A 98 -8.82 2.44 24.11
C SER A 98 -8.87 2.93 22.66
N SER A 99 -7.84 2.61 21.87
CA SER A 99 -7.79 2.86 20.44
C SER A 99 -6.97 1.77 19.76
N GLU A 100 -7.43 1.30 18.60
CA GLU A 100 -6.69 0.36 17.75
C GLU A 100 -5.44 0.97 17.10
N TYR A 101 -5.29 2.30 17.17
CA TYR A 101 -4.15 3.04 16.64
C TYR A 101 -3.04 3.28 17.68
N LEU A 102 -3.18 2.71 18.89
CA LEU A 102 -2.14 2.73 19.91
C LEU A 102 -1.29 1.46 19.83
N ASN A 103 0.04 1.63 19.81
CA ASN A 103 0.95 0.50 19.96
C ASN A 103 1.05 0.06 21.43
N GLU A 104 0.74 0.90 22.40
CA GLU A 104 0.92 0.60 23.83
C GLU A 104 -0.01 1.45 24.71
N SER A 105 -0.02 1.19 26.03
CA SER A 105 -0.74 2.06 26.95
C SER A 105 -0.17 3.48 26.91
N GLY A 106 -1.01 4.48 27.21
CA GLY A 106 -0.54 5.86 27.20
C GLY A 106 0.56 6.13 28.23
N GLU A 107 0.62 5.36 29.33
CA GLU A 107 1.74 5.42 30.29
C GLU A 107 3.08 5.07 29.63
N LYS A 108 3.15 3.98 28.87
CA LYS A 108 4.40 3.60 28.19
C LYS A 108 4.75 4.56 27.06
N LEU A 109 3.74 5.02 26.31
CA LEU A 109 3.93 6.05 25.30
C LEU A 109 4.53 7.32 25.92
N ALA A 110 4.03 7.76 27.08
CA ALA A 110 4.57 8.93 27.78
C ALA A 110 6.03 8.70 28.23
N GLU A 111 6.38 7.50 28.68
CA GLU A 111 7.75 7.14 29.04
C GLU A 111 8.70 7.16 27.83
N THR A 112 8.26 6.64 26.68
CA THR A 112 8.98 6.71 25.40
C THR A 112 9.21 8.17 25.01
N LEU A 113 8.16 9.00 25.03
CA LEU A 113 8.26 10.43 24.70
C LEU A 113 9.18 11.19 25.68
N LYS A 114 9.08 10.91 26.98
CA LYS A 114 9.95 11.50 28.02
C LYS A 114 11.42 11.15 27.79
N THR A 115 11.69 9.89 27.43
CA THR A 115 13.04 9.39 27.13
C THR A 115 13.60 10.06 25.87
N ASP A 116 12.81 10.14 24.80
CA ASP A 116 13.18 10.81 23.56
C ASP A 116 13.50 12.30 23.78
N TYR A 117 12.68 12.98 24.59
CA TYR A 117 12.86 14.40 24.90
C TYR A 117 14.15 14.62 25.69
N GLY A 118 14.32 13.89 26.80
CA GLY A 118 15.56 13.86 27.58
C GLY A 118 15.98 15.22 28.16
N LYS A 119 15.05 15.99 28.75
CA LYS A 119 15.22 17.38 29.21
C LYS A 119 16.50 17.63 30.04
N ASP A 120 16.92 16.66 30.84
CA ASP A 120 18.14 16.72 31.66
C ASP A 120 19.29 15.82 31.13
N SER A 121 19.09 15.14 30.00
CA SER A 121 20.03 14.20 29.42
C SER A 121 21.04 14.90 28.50
N LYS A 122 22.29 14.46 28.60
CA LYS A 122 23.36 14.80 27.62
C LYS A 122 23.56 13.70 26.57
N ALA A 123 22.72 12.66 26.60
CA ALA A 123 22.88 11.50 25.72
C ALA A 123 22.56 11.90 24.26
N PRO A 124 23.43 11.59 23.28
CA PRO A 124 23.32 12.09 21.91
C PRO A 124 22.11 11.53 21.14
N ASN A 125 21.42 10.52 21.69
CA ASN A 125 20.20 9.95 21.15
C ASN A 125 18.93 10.72 21.56
N THR A 126 18.99 11.66 22.51
CA THR A 126 17.84 12.48 22.95
C THR A 126 17.77 13.83 22.25
N ILE A 127 16.60 14.47 22.22
CA ILE A 127 16.36 15.79 21.60
C ILE A 127 17.23 16.85 22.28
N TYR A 128 17.17 16.93 23.62
CA TYR A 128 18.00 17.87 24.39
C TYR A 128 19.48 17.51 24.31
N GLY A 129 19.86 16.23 24.32
CA GLY A 129 21.26 15.85 24.19
C GLY A 129 21.88 16.28 22.86
N ARG A 130 21.16 16.13 21.74
CA ARG A 130 21.57 16.68 20.43
C ARG A 130 21.67 18.20 20.45
N ALA A 131 20.69 18.88 21.02
CA ALA A 131 20.70 20.34 21.13
C ALA A 131 21.86 20.85 21.99
N ASN A 132 22.16 20.19 23.12
CA ASN A 132 23.31 20.48 23.97
C ASN A 132 24.64 20.32 23.21
N ASN A 133 24.80 19.22 22.48
CA ASN A 133 26.01 18.97 21.67
C ASN A 133 26.16 20.01 20.55
N ALA A 134 25.05 20.39 19.90
CA ALA A 134 25.03 21.45 18.89
C ALA A 134 25.41 22.81 19.49
N MET A 135 24.93 23.15 20.70
CA MET A 135 25.28 24.37 21.42
C MET A 135 26.77 24.41 21.76
N ILE A 136 27.31 23.31 22.32
CA ILE A 136 28.74 23.18 22.63
C ILE A 136 29.58 23.37 21.37
N SER A 137 29.17 22.76 20.26
CA SER A 137 29.84 22.88 18.96
C SER A 137 29.79 24.32 18.43
N ALA A 138 28.62 24.97 18.47
CA ALA A 138 28.45 26.35 18.06
C ALA A 138 29.31 27.31 18.90
N ARG A 139 29.35 27.10 20.22
CA ARG A 139 30.21 27.85 21.14
C ARG A 139 31.68 27.66 20.79
N LYS A 140 32.13 26.41 20.60
CA LYS A 140 33.51 26.10 20.23
C LYS A 140 33.90 26.79 18.92
N THR A 141 33.07 26.67 17.88
CA THR A 141 33.29 27.34 16.59
C THR A 141 33.35 28.86 16.73
N TYR A 142 32.51 29.45 17.59
CA TYR A 142 32.53 30.90 17.83
C TYR A 142 33.80 31.35 18.56
N LEU A 143 34.20 30.66 19.63
CA LEU A 143 35.37 31.03 20.45
C LEU A 143 36.68 30.75 19.70
N ASP A 144 36.86 29.53 19.19
CA ASP A 144 38.10 29.08 18.56
C ASP A 144 38.23 29.63 17.13
N GLY A 145 37.15 29.57 16.35
CA GLY A 145 37.13 29.98 14.95
C GLY A 145 37.14 31.50 14.73
N LYS A 146 36.58 32.29 15.66
CA LYS A 146 36.60 33.77 15.59
C LYS A 146 37.59 34.42 16.56
N LYS A 147 38.40 33.63 17.27
CA LYS A 147 39.35 34.09 18.31
C LYS A 147 38.70 35.04 19.33
N GLN A 148 37.49 34.70 19.78
CA GLN A 148 36.67 35.53 20.67
C GLN A 148 36.73 35.04 22.12
N SER A 149 36.52 35.94 23.09
CA SER A 149 36.42 35.57 24.50
C SER A 149 35.04 35.06 24.89
N THR A 150 34.91 34.36 26.03
CA THR A 150 33.62 33.95 26.60
C THR A 150 32.66 35.13 26.79
N LYS A 151 33.18 36.33 27.12
CA LYS A 151 32.36 37.55 27.21
C LYS A 151 31.74 37.96 25.87
N ALA A 152 32.44 37.74 24.75
CA ALA A 152 31.91 38.00 23.41
C ALA A 152 30.84 36.98 23.02
N TRP A 153 30.97 35.71 23.43
CA TRP A 153 29.91 34.70 23.27
C TRP A 153 28.64 35.07 24.04
N ILE A 154 28.76 35.46 25.31
CA ILE A 154 27.62 35.92 26.13
C ILE A 154 26.97 37.15 25.48
N LYS A 155 27.76 38.12 25.01
CA LYS A 155 27.24 39.31 24.30
C LYS A 155 26.52 38.93 23.01
N TYR A 156 27.04 37.97 22.25
CA TYR A 156 26.39 37.44 21.05
C TYR A 156 25.03 36.82 21.38
N LEU A 157 24.99 35.90 22.36
CA LEU A 157 23.74 35.27 22.79
C LEU A 157 22.75 36.28 23.37
N ARG A 158 23.21 37.29 24.12
CA ARG A 158 22.35 38.37 24.63
C ARG A 158 21.74 39.22 23.51
N GLY A 159 22.46 39.39 22.39
CA GLY A 159 21.90 39.99 21.19
C GLY A 159 20.87 39.10 20.47
N GLN A 160 20.99 37.78 20.62
CA GLN A 160 20.00 36.83 20.11
C GLN A 160 18.79 36.68 21.05
N TYR A 161 18.99 36.75 22.37
CA TYR A 161 17.96 36.54 23.38
C TYR A 161 17.90 37.69 24.41
N PRO A 162 17.52 38.92 23.99
CA PRO A 162 17.52 40.11 24.83
C PRO A 162 16.55 40.10 26.04
N TRP A 163 15.58 39.18 26.11
CA TRP A 163 14.68 39.03 27.26
C TRP A 163 15.18 38.02 28.30
N VAL A 164 16.19 37.21 27.99
CA VAL A 164 16.72 36.17 28.89
C VAL A 164 17.80 36.74 29.80
N ASN A 165 17.70 36.52 31.10
CA ASN A 165 18.61 37.09 32.10
C ASN A 165 20.09 36.91 31.70
N ASN A 166 20.91 37.94 31.98
CA ASN A 166 22.29 38.04 31.51
C ASN A 166 23.26 37.11 32.27
N ASP A 167 22.98 35.82 32.16
CA ASP A 167 23.74 34.69 32.69
C ASP A 167 24.05 33.72 31.54
N GLN A 168 25.27 33.18 31.53
CA GLN A 168 25.72 32.31 30.44
C GLN A 168 24.85 31.06 30.31
N LYS A 169 24.48 30.42 31.44
CA LYS A 169 23.71 29.18 31.42
C LYS A 169 22.30 29.43 30.92
N LEU A 170 21.66 30.51 31.37
CA LEU A 170 20.31 30.87 30.92
C LEU A 170 20.28 31.23 29.42
N LEU A 171 21.28 31.96 28.93
CA LEU A 171 21.41 32.29 27.51
C LEU A 171 21.74 31.07 26.63
N GLU A 172 22.56 30.14 27.11
CA GLU A 172 22.82 28.87 26.43
C GLU A 172 21.57 27.96 26.42
N ASN A 173 20.78 27.96 27.50
CA ASN A 173 19.48 27.29 27.55
C ASN A 173 18.51 27.87 26.52
N ALA A 174 18.44 29.20 26.39
CA ALA A 174 17.61 29.85 25.39
C ALA A 174 18.00 29.45 23.96
N TRP A 175 19.30 29.30 23.70
CA TRP A 175 19.79 28.78 22.43
C TRP A 175 19.33 27.34 22.17
N ILE A 176 19.43 26.48 23.19
CA ILE A 176 18.98 25.08 23.12
C ILE A 176 17.49 25.01 22.83
N SER A 177 16.69 25.78 23.57
CA SER A 177 15.23 25.88 23.40
C SER A 177 14.85 26.31 21.98
N ASN A 178 15.51 27.35 21.46
CA ASN A 178 15.27 27.80 20.08
C ASN A 178 15.69 26.74 19.06
N TYR A 179 16.78 26.01 19.29
CA TYR A 179 17.23 24.93 18.42
C TYR A 179 16.20 23.79 18.34
N ILE A 180 15.55 23.45 19.47
CA ILE A 180 14.47 22.44 19.53
C ILE A 180 13.19 22.93 18.83
N LEU A 181 12.92 24.23 18.80
CA LEU A 181 11.75 24.78 18.10
C LEU A 181 11.94 24.87 16.58
N THR A 182 13.17 25.14 16.11
CA THR A 182 13.38 25.63 14.74
C THR A 182 14.25 24.74 13.87
N ASN A 183 15.03 23.81 14.42
CA ASN A 183 15.94 23.01 13.63
C ASN A 183 15.21 21.96 12.78
N SER A 184 15.43 21.93 11.47
CA SER A 184 14.70 21.03 10.55
C SER A 184 14.86 19.53 10.82
N SER A 185 15.96 19.09 11.45
CA SER A 185 16.24 17.67 11.71
C SER A 185 16.11 17.28 13.17
N ASN A 186 16.21 18.25 14.09
CA ASN A 186 16.12 18.07 15.54
C ASN A 186 14.92 18.78 16.19
N SER A 187 14.00 19.37 15.43
CA SER A 187 12.83 19.99 16.04
C SER A 187 11.98 18.97 16.79
N ALA A 188 11.19 19.43 17.76
CA ALA A 188 10.26 18.56 18.47
C ALA A 188 9.35 17.79 17.51
N TYR A 189 8.75 18.47 16.52
CA TYR A 189 7.91 17.81 15.53
C TYR A 189 8.71 16.81 14.65
N ALA A 190 9.91 17.16 14.20
CA ALA A 190 10.72 16.25 13.38
C ALA A 190 11.07 14.95 14.12
N ASN A 191 11.26 15.01 15.44
CA ASN A 191 11.46 13.81 16.27
C ASN A 191 10.14 13.09 16.54
N LEU A 192 9.07 13.82 16.86
CA LEU A 192 7.75 13.22 17.11
C LEU A 192 7.21 12.49 15.87
N SER A 193 7.46 13.02 14.67
CA SER A 193 7.11 12.35 13.41
C SER A 193 7.91 11.05 13.18
N LYS A 194 9.10 10.91 13.78
CA LYS A 194 9.84 9.65 13.82
C LYS A 194 9.30 8.70 14.89
N THR A 195 8.85 9.21 16.03
CA THR A 195 8.30 8.39 17.12
C THR A 195 6.88 7.91 16.84
N LEU A 196 6.06 8.67 16.11
CA LEU A 196 4.61 8.43 15.92
C LEU A 196 4.16 8.43 14.45
N GLY A 197 5.07 8.40 13.48
CA GLY A 197 4.73 8.45 12.05
C GLY A 197 5.51 7.45 11.19
N PHE A 198 5.70 7.74 9.90
CA PHE A 198 6.45 6.84 9.00
C PHE A 198 7.95 6.71 9.31
N GLY A 199 8.48 7.41 10.31
CA GLY A 199 9.82 7.17 10.84
C GLY A 199 9.85 6.13 11.98
N THR A 200 8.70 5.61 12.42
CA THR A 200 8.64 4.58 13.46
C THR A 200 9.33 3.32 12.98
N THR A 201 10.35 2.87 13.69
CA THR A 201 10.96 1.55 13.47
C THR A 201 10.15 0.43 14.11
N ASP A 202 9.30 0.79 15.07
CA ASP A 202 8.50 -0.15 15.84
C ASP A 202 7.30 -0.55 15.02
N SER A 203 7.34 -1.77 14.50
CA SER A 203 6.22 -2.39 13.81
C SER A 203 5.10 -2.73 14.81
N THR A 204 3.85 -2.95 14.36
CA THR A 204 2.84 -3.69 15.18
C THR A 204 3.40 -5.04 15.63
N TRP A 205 4.33 -5.56 14.83
CA TRP A 205 5.12 -6.75 15.09
C TRP A 205 6.18 -6.62 16.20
N ALA A 206 6.45 -5.44 16.76
CA ALA A 206 7.32 -5.28 17.94
C ALA A 206 6.73 -5.94 19.21
N LYS A 207 5.50 -6.45 19.13
CA LYS A 207 4.87 -7.36 20.11
C LYS A 207 4.91 -8.84 19.68
N GLY A 208 5.60 -9.14 18.59
CA GLY A 208 5.57 -10.39 17.86
C GLY A 208 6.22 -11.55 18.62
N TYR A 209 5.84 -12.75 18.21
CA TYR A 209 6.31 -13.99 18.78
C TYR A 209 7.64 -14.37 18.13
N LEU A 210 8.59 -14.83 18.96
CA LEU A 210 9.83 -15.39 18.45
C LEU A 210 9.55 -16.59 17.54
N SER A 211 10.37 -16.71 16.50
CA SER A 211 10.31 -17.80 15.55
C SER A 211 11.71 -18.36 15.33
N ILE A 212 11.77 -19.64 15.00
CA ILE A 212 12.99 -20.38 14.76
C ILE A 212 13.22 -20.41 13.26
N LYS A 213 14.35 -19.88 12.79
CA LYS A 213 14.79 -20.06 11.41
C LYS A 213 15.32 -21.48 11.22
N VAL A 214 14.51 -22.34 10.63
CA VAL A 214 14.80 -23.77 10.50
C VAL A 214 15.90 -23.99 9.47
N ASN A 215 16.99 -24.61 9.92
CA ASN A 215 18.10 -25.09 9.10
C ASN A 215 18.84 -26.21 9.86
N ASP A 216 19.80 -26.87 9.22
CA ASP A 216 20.51 -28.01 9.83
C ASP A 216 21.25 -27.66 11.13
N THR A 217 21.80 -26.44 11.23
CA THR A 217 22.49 -25.97 12.44
C THR A 217 21.49 -25.82 13.59
N GLU A 218 20.34 -25.22 13.30
CA GLU A 218 19.30 -24.99 14.27
C GLU A 218 18.62 -26.29 14.73
N ILE A 219 18.39 -27.24 13.83
CA ILE A 219 17.89 -28.57 14.19
C ILE A 219 18.90 -29.31 15.06
N SER A 220 20.20 -29.20 14.76
CA SER A 220 21.27 -29.78 15.59
C SER A 220 21.30 -29.16 16.99
N ARG A 221 21.05 -27.84 17.09
CA ARG A 221 20.91 -27.12 18.35
C ARG A 221 19.70 -27.62 19.14
N LEU A 222 18.52 -27.72 18.50
CA LEU A 222 17.29 -28.22 19.12
C LEU A 222 17.41 -29.69 19.57
N LEU A 223 18.08 -30.54 18.79
CA LEU A 223 18.42 -31.92 19.20
C LEU A 223 19.28 -31.91 20.46
N SER A 224 20.29 -31.04 20.53
CA SER A 224 21.17 -30.92 21.70
C SER A 224 20.42 -30.40 22.94
N GLU A 225 19.48 -29.47 22.77
CA GLU A 225 18.58 -29.01 23.83
C GLU A 225 17.67 -30.13 24.32
N PHE A 226 17.07 -30.90 23.41
CA PHE A 226 16.28 -32.09 23.75
C PHE A 226 17.10 -33.10 24.55
N LEU A 227 18.32 -33.42 24.10
CA LEU A 227 19.21 -34.36 24.77
C LEU A 227 19.60 -33.89 26.18
N THR A 228 19.83 -32.59 26.34
CA THR A 228 20.18 -31.99 27.63
C THR A 228 18.98 -31.99 28.58
N ALA A 229 17.82 -31.56 28.10
CA ALA A 229 16.61 -31.47 28.90
C ALA A 229 16.07 -32.86 29.31
N ASN A 230 16.19 -33.86 28.44
CA ASN A 230 15.63 -35.20 28.63
C ASN A 230 16.67 -36.27 29.01
N ALA A 231 17.89 -35.87 29.41
CA ALA A 231 19.03 -36.77 29.61
C ALA A 231 18.70 -37.98 30.52
N ASP A 232 17.90 -37.76 31.56
CA ASP A 232 17.49 -38.73 32.59
C ASP A 232 16.23 -39.54 32.23
N THR A 233 15.54 -39.21 31.15
CA THR A 233 14.27 -39.85 30.76
C THR A 233 14.51 -41.30 30.29
N VAL A 234 13.80 -42.25 30.90
CA VAL A 234 13.95 -43.70 30.67
C VAL A 234 12.97 -44.20 29.61
N ILE A 235 13.50 -44.63 28.46
CA ILE A 235 12.70 -45.10 27.31
C ILE A 235 12.55 -46.64 27.28
N ASN A 236 13.37 -47.35 28.06
CA ASN A 236 13.45 -48.81 28.06
C ASN A 236 12.10 -49.51 28.33
N GLY A 237 11.54 -50.18 27.32
CA GLY A 237 10.27 -50.93 27.43
C GLY A 237 9.01 -50.06 27.46
N LYS A 238 9.15 -48.75 27.18
CA LYS A 238 8.09 -47.74 27.32
C LYS A 238 7.82 -46.98 26.03
N LEU A 239 8.14 -47.60 24.89
CA LEU A 239 7.97 -47.00 23.56
C LEU A 239 6.52 -46.61 23.28
N ASP A 240 5.55 -47.37 23.79
CA ASP A 240 4.12 -47.12 23.59
C ASP A 240 3.50 -46.25 24.70
N GLU A 241 4.29 -45.83 25.70
CA GLU A 241 3.86 -44.80 26.66
C GLU A 241 3.88 -43.42 26.02
N LYS A 242 2.98 -42.55 26.49
CA LYS A 242 2.91 -41.15 26.10
C LYS A 242 4.18 -40.41 26.54
N VAL A 243 4.70 -39.51 25.70
CA VAL A 243 5.86 -38.68 26.06
C VAL A 243 5.56 -37.81 27.28
N THR A 244 4.30 -37.40 27.46
CA THR A 244 3.82 -36.61 28.60
C THR A 244 3.81 -37.40 29.91
N ALA A 245 3.66 -38.72 29.90
CA ALA A 245 3.61 -39.53 31.14
C ALA A 245 4.92 -39.49 31.94
N GLN A 246 6.03 -39.13 31.30
CA GLN A 246 7.36 -39.05 31.93
C GLN A 246 7.93 -37.63 31.94
N ALA A 247 7.50 -36.77 31.01
CA ALA A 247 8.01 -35.41 30.88
C ALA A 247 7.16 -34.34 31.60
N THR A 248 5.97 -34.68 32.13
CA THR A 248 4.99 -33.73 32.72
C THR A 248 5.43 -32.94 33.95
N VAL A 249 6.56 -33.27 34.58
CA VAL A 249 7.04 -32.55 35.79
C VAL A 249 7.94 -31.35 35.46
N ASP A 250 8.45 -31.24 34.23
CA ASP A 250 9.37 -30.18 33.83
C ASP A 250 8.98 -29.58 32.47
N ASN A 251 8.50 -28.33 32.50
CA ASN A 251 8.14 -27.57 31.29
C ASN A 251 9.28 -27.51 30.27
N LYS A 252 10.56 -27.55 30.69
CA LYS A 252 11.70 -27.54 29.76
C LYS A 252 11.78 -28.82 28.92
N LYS A 253 11.41 -29.97 29.49
CA LYS A 253 11.40 -31.26 28.78
C LYS A 253 10.40 -31.24 27.64
N ILE A 254 9.16 -30.86 27.93
CA ILE A 254 8.08 -30.76 26.94
C ILE A 254 8.37 -29.66 25.90
N THR A 255 8.86 -28.48 26.31
CA THR A 255 9.21 -27.40 25.38
C THR A 255 10.29 -27.82 24.38
N SER A 256 11.32 -28.55 24.83
CA SER A 256 12.38 -29.05 23.92
C SER A 256 11.84 -30.05 22.88
N ILE A 257 10.88 -30.90 23.26
CA ILE A 257 10.19 -31.84 22.36
C ILE A 257 9.35 -31.07 21.34
N ILE A 258 8.56 -30.09 21.80
CA ILE A 258 7.67 -29.31 20.92
C ILE A 258 8.47 -28.48 19.91
N ASN A 259 9.51 -27.77 20.34
CA ASN A 259 10.32 -26.96 19.42
C ASN A 259 10.96 -27.82 18.33
N LEU A 260 11.40 -29.04 18.67
CA LEU A 260 11.93 -29.99 17.69
C LEU A 260 10.83 -30.50 16.73
N ILE A 261 9.63 -30.82 17.23
CA ILE A 261 8.50 -31.23 16.39
C ILE A 261 8.09 -30.11 15.43
N ASN A 262 7.96 -28.88 15.92
CA ASN A 262 7.62 -27.72 15.11
C ASN A 262 8.66 -27.46 14.01
N ALA A 263 9.96 -27.54 14.34
CA ALA A 263 11.04 -27.39 13.36
C ALA A 263 11.06 -28.51 12.30
N LEU A 264 10.43 -29.66 12.58
CA LEU A 264 10.37 -30.83 11.68
C LEU A 264 9.01 -31.03 11.03
N GLY A 265 8.21 -29.95 10.89
CA GLY A 265 6.95 -29.94 10.15
C GLY A 265 5.68 -30.01 11.00
N GLY A 266 5.80 -29.83 12.32
CA GLY A 266 4.65 -29.77 13.22
C GLY A 266 3.98 -31.12 13.48
N LYS A 267 2.81 -31.12 14.09
CA LYS A 267 2.16 -32.36 14.58
C LYS A 267 1.81 -33.34 13.47
N ASN A 268 1.41 -32.84 12.30
CA ASN A 268 1.04 -33.69 11.17
C ASN A 268 2.23 -34.44 10.57
N ALA A 269 3.46 -33.94 10.75
CA ALA A 269 4.68 -34.65 10.35
C ALA A 269 5.03 -35.82 11.29
N PHE A 270 4.31 -35.96 12.41
CA PHE A 270 4.47 -37.00 13.42
C PHE A 270 3.16 -37.80 13.67
N GLY A 271 2.00 -37.31 13.23
CA GLY A 271 0.70 -37.97 13.34
C GLY A 271 0.23 -38.67 12.06
N GLN A 272 -0.94 -39.31 12.11
CA GLN A 272 -1.64 -39.80 10.91
C GLN A 272 -2.68 -38.77 10.46
N THR A 273 -2.53 -38.23 9.25
CA THR A 273 -3.55 -37.37 8.63
C THR A 273 -4.18 -38.01 7.39
N THR A 274 -5.48 -37.78 7.23
CA THR A 274 -6.30 -38.12 6.06
C THR A 274 -5.83 -37.40 4.79
N SER A 275 -5.76 -38.13 3.68
CA SER A 275 -5.60 -37.75 2.25
C SER A 275 -4.70 -36.59 1.77
N LYS A 276 -4.46 -35.49 2.51
CA LYS A 276 -3.59 -34.36 2.10
C LYS A 276 -2.79 -33.81 3.29
N PHE A 277 -1.45 -33.79 3.18
CA PHE A 277 -0.56 -33.25 4.21
C PHE A 277 -0.60 -31.72 4.29
N THR A 278 -0.65 -31.20 5.53
CA THR A 278 -0.52 -29.78 5.87
C THR A 278 0.29 -29.64 7.15
N ILE A 279 1.07 -28.57 7.27
CA ILE A 279 1.86 -28.22 8.45
C ILE A 279 0.92 -27.60 9.47
N GLU A 280 0.92 -28.14 10.68
CA GLU A 280 0.19 -27.58 11.80
C GLU A 280 1.10 -27.57 13.03
N PHE A 281 1.37 -26.38 13.55
CA PHE A 281 2.31 -26.20 14.65
C PHE A 281 1.66 -26.47 16.00
N ILE A 282 2.46 -26.89 16.96
CA ILE A 282 2.09 -27.00 18.37
C ILE A 282 2.38 -25.66 19.04
N GLU A 283 1.35 -25.10 19.66
CA GLU A 283 1.36 -23.70 20.06
C GLU A 283 1.42 -23.46 21.57
N ASN A 284 1.20 -24.52 22.35
CA ASN A 284 1.29 -24.52 23.80
C ASN A 284 1.62 -25.93 24.31
N THR A 285 2.02 -26.03 25.58
CA THR A 285 2.42 -27.31 26.20
C THR A 285 1.27 -28.26 26.51
N ASN A 286 0.02 -27.80 26.37
CA ASN A 286 -1.21 -28.56 26.67
C ASN A 286 -1.94 -29.01 25.39
N ASP A 287 -1.27 -28.99 24.23
CA ASP A 287 -1.86 -29.38 22.96
C ASP A 287 -2.28 -30.87 22.98
N ALA A 288 -3.51 -31.14 22.54
CA ALA A 288 -4.09 -32.49 22.55
C ALA A 288 -3.27 -33.52 21.74
N PHE A 289 -2.48 -33.08 20.76
CA PHE A 289 -1.56 -33.95 20.06
C PHE A 289 -0.55 -34.63 21.02
N LEU A 290 -0.05 -33.88 22.00
CA LEU A 290 0.93 -34.39 22.97
C LEU A 290 0.35 -35.49 23.86
N ASP A 291 -0.97 -35.46 24.09
CA ASP A 291 -1.68 -36.51 24.84
C ASP A 291 -1.79 -37.83 24.07
N THR A 292 -1.50 -37.83 22.78
CA THR A 292 -1.50 -39.02 21.93
C THR A 292 -0.10 -39.43 21.45
N LEU A 293 0.88 -38.54 21.62
CA LEU A 293 2.25 -38.74 21.15
C LEU A 293 2.98 -39.75 22.04
N THR A 294 3.34 -40.90 21.48
CA THR A 294 4.16 -41.92 22.15
C THR A 294 5.65 -41.74 21.86
N TRP A 295 6.51 -42.30 22.71
CA TRP A 295 7.97 -42.32 22.46
C TRP A 295 8.31 -42.99 21.12
N ARG A 296 7.59 -44.04 20.74
CA ARG A 296 7.76 -44.73 19.45
C ARG A 296 7.56 -43.75 18.30
N THR A 297 6.43 -43.05 18.29
CA THR A 297 6.09 -42.10 17.23
C THR A 297 7.07 -40.93 17.18
N PHE A 298 7.43 -40.38 18.35
CA PHE A 298 8.39 -39.28 18.42
C PHE A 298 9.78 -39.69 17.91
N LEU A 299 10.33 -40.81 18.38
CA LEU A 299 11.66 -41.29 17.96
C LEU A 299 11.70 -41.68 16.48
N SER A 300 10.67 -42.35 15.96
CA SER A 300 10.55 -42.62 14.51
C SER A 300 10.49 -41.33 13.70
N GLY A 301 9.96 -40.26 14.28
CA GLY A 301 9.90 -38.95 13.64
C GLY A 301 11.20 -38.15 13.65
N ILE A 302 12.21 -38.54 14.44
CA ILE A 302 13.51 -37.85 14.52
C ILE A 302 14.72 -38.74 14.19
N SER A 303 14.53 -40.03 13.94
CA SER A 303 15.61 -40.93 13.55
C SER A 303 15.19 -41.93 12.48
N ALA A 304 15.85 -41.88 11.32
CA ALA A 304 15.71 -42.88 10.28
C ALA A 304 16.19 -44.27 10.73
N THR A 305 17.29 -44.33 11.50
CA THR A 305 17.79 -45.60 12.05
C THR A 305 16.75 -46.26 12.96
N PHE A 306 16.11 -45.49 13.84
CA PHE A 306 15.04 -46.01 14.69
C PHE A 306 13.79 -46.37 13.89
N ALA A 307 13.36 -45.52 12.95
CA ALA A 307 12.18 -45.76 12.12
C ALA A 307 12.25 -47.07 11.32
N ASN A 308 13.44 -47.41 10.81
CA ASN A 308 13.67 -48.64 10.03
C ASN A 308 13.73 -49.90 10.89
N ASN A 309 14.09 -49.78 12.17
CA ASN A 309 14.18 -50.93 13.07
C ASN A 309 13.81 -50.58 14.53
N PRO A 310 12.52 -50.32 14.81
CA PRO A 310 12.06 -49.84 16.13
C PRO A 310 12.26 -50.88 17.24
N GLU A 311 12.30 -52.16 16.87
CA GLU A 311 12.42 -53.31 17.78
C GLU A 311 13.89 -53.67 18.11
N SER A 312 14.85 -53.03 17.44
CA SER A 312 16.27 -53.22 17.76
C SER A 312 16.63 -52.60 19.12
N ASN A 313 17.74 -53.04 19.73
CA ASN A 313 18.28 -52.52 21.00
C ASN A 313 18.64 -51.00 20.98
N ALA A 314 18.31 -50.25 19.92
CA ALA A 314 18.68 -48.86 19.69
C ALA A 314 18.07 -47.86 20.68
N ALA A 315 16.96 -48.18 21.36
CA ALA A 315 16.30 -47.30 22.33
C ALA A 315 16.19 -47.91 23.74
N LYS A 316 17.24 -48.61 24.19
CA LYS A 316 17.29 -49.20 25.54
C LYS A 316 18.15 -48.36 26.48
N GLY A 317 17.51 -47.77 27.49
CA GLY A 317 18.15 -47.00 28.55
C GLY A 317 17.55 -45.62 28.73
N THR A 318 18.34 -44.71 29.28
CA THR A 318 18.05 -43.27 29.30
C THR A 318 18.42 -42.61 27.98
N VAL A 319 17.82 -41.46 27.66
CA VAL A 319 18.17 -40.65 26.48
C VAL A 319 19.68 -40.38 26.42
N SER A 320 20.31 -40.03 27.56
CA SER A 320 21.76 -39.79 27.63
C SER A 320 22.57 -41.03 27.24
N GLN A 321 22.21 -42.22 27.76
CA GLN A 321 22.88 -43.48 27.42
C GLN A 321 22.74 -43.83 25.94
N ILE A 322 21.57 -43.57 25.35
CA ILE A 322 21.32 -43.79 23.92
C ILE A 322 22.17 -42.83 23.07
N SER A 323 22.32 -41.57 23.50
CA SER A 323 23.07 -40.54 22.77
C SER A 323 24.58 -40.81 22.64
N VAL A 324 25.15 -41.58 23.57
CA VAL A 324 26.59 -41.94 23.57
C VAL A 324 26.86 -43.37 23.10
N ALA A 325 25.81 -44.15 22.80
CA ALA A 325 25.96 -45.52 22.32
C ALA A 325 26.48 -45.56 20.87
N ASN A 326 27.09 -46.69 20.47
CA ASN A 326 27.52 -46.93 19.09
C ASN A 326 26.36 -46.80 18.07
N ASN A 327 25.13 -47.04 18.54
CA ASN A 327 23.90 -46.91 17.76
C ASN A 327 23.15 -45.59 18.09
N ASN A 328 23.87 -44.50 18.37
CA ASN A 328 23.27 -43.19 18.64
C ASN A 328 22.34 -42.75 17.49
N ILE A 329 21.05 -42.63 17.82
CA ILE A 329 19.95 -42.26 16.91
C ILE A 329 19.65 -40.75 16.89
N PHE A 330 20.32 -39.94 17.72
CA PHE A 330 20.08 -38.51 17.88
C PHE A 330 21.13 -37.66 17.14
N LYS A 331 21.23 -37.87 15.82
CA LYS A 331 22.15 -37.12 14.95
C LYS A 331 21.37 -36.42 13.85
N ILE A 332 21.86 -35.28 13.39
CA ILE A 332 21.26 -34.58 12.25
C ILE A 332 21.18 -35.46 10.99
N THR A 333 22.18 -36.32 10.78
CA THR A 333 22.19 -37.29 9.66
C THR A 333 21.04 -38.29 9.74
N ASP A 334 20.63 -38.68 10.95
CA ASP A 334 19.49 -39.57 11.17
C ASP A 334 18.16 -38.86 10.86
N VAL A 335 18.03 -37.58 11.22
CA VAL A 335 16.85 -36.77 10.86
C VAL A 335 16.78 -36.57 9.34
N GLN A 336 17.90 -36.21 8.71
CA GLN A 336 18.01 -36.00 7.25
C GLN A 336 17.75 -37.27 6.44
N GLY A 337 17.97 -38.44 7.05
CA GLY A 337 17.67 -39.75 6.48
C GLY A 337 16.17 -40.03 6.34
N ILE A 338 15.30 -39.26 7.02
CA ILE A 338 13.84 -39.41 6.94
C ILE A 338 13.34 -38.73 5.65
N LYS A 339 13.20 -39.52 4.58
CA LYS A 339 12.68 -39.09 3.28
C LYS A 339 11.16 -38.98 3.28
N LEU A 340 10.63 -38.03 2.52
CA LEU A 340 9.19 -37.80 2.37
C LEU A 340 8.66 -38.51 1.13
N SER A 341 8.54 -39.84 1.21
CA SER A 341 8.14 -40.67 0.06
C SER A 341 6.81 -41.40 0.23
N SER A 342 6.06 -41.13 1.31
CA SER A 342 4.75 -41.73 1.52
C SER A 342 3.65 -40.98 0.76
N GLU A 343 2.61 -41.72 0.35
CA GLU A 343 1.43 -41.21 -0.37
C GLU A 343 0.80 -39.96 0.25
N ILE A 344 0.92 -39.78 1.57
CA ILE A 344 0.42 -38.60 2.30
C ILE A 344 1.10 -37.28 1.89
N TYR A 345 2.35 -37.32 1.41
CA TYR A 345 3.11 -36.13 1.00
C TYR A 345 3.11 -35.90 -0.50
N LYS A 346 2.51 -36.78 -1.31
CA LYS A 346 2.70 -36.81 -2.77
C LYS A 346 2.46 -35.47 -3.47
N ASP A 347 1.50 -34.71 -2.95
CA ASP A 347 1.10 -33.42 -3.52
C ASP A 347 1.81 -32.24 -2.86
N PHE A 348 2.52 -32.43 -1.74
CA PHE A 348 3.11 -31.36 -0.94
C PHE A 348 4.33 -30.69 -1.61
N TYR A 349 4.38 -29.37 -1.50
CA TYR A 349 5.53 -28.54 -1.87
C TYR A 349 6.01 -27.73 -0.68
N ASN A 350 7.33 -27.56 -0.53
CA ASN A 350 7.86 -26.67 0.52
C ASN A 350 7.96 -25.21 0.05
N TYR A 351 8.37 -24.33 0.98
CA TYR A 351 8.63 -22.88 0.77
C TYR A 351 9.57 -22.55 -0.39
N ASN A 352 10.38 -23.51 -0.88
CA ASN A 352 11.26 -23.34 -2.03
C ASN A 352 10.66 -23.85 -3.35
N ALA A 353 9.37 -24.18 -3.38
CA ALA A 353 8.68 -24.79 -4.51
C ALA A 353 9.22 -26.19 -4.89
N ARG A 354 9.79 -26.92 -3.93
CA ARG A 354 10.31 -28.28 -4.18
C ARG A 354 9.26 -29.34 -3.77
N PRO A 355 9.00 -30.35 -4.60
CA PRO A 355 8.03 -31.40 -4.31
C PRO A 355 8.56 -32.34 -3.22
N ALA A 356 7.66 -32.96 -2.45
CA ALA A 356 8.00 -33.87 -1.36
C ALA A 356 8.98 -34.98 -1.72
N SER A 357 8.90 -35.52 -2.95
CA SER A 357 9.78 -36.59 -3.44
C SER A 357 11.28 -36.24 -3.37
N GLU A 358 11.64 -34.96 -3.37
CA GLU A 358 13.02 -34.49 -3.28
C GLU A 358 13.45 -34.03 -1.88
N LEU A 359 12.53 -34.10 -0.92
CA LEU A 359 12.68 -33.51 0.39
C LEU A 359 12.94 -34.55 1.47
N ASN A 360 13.59 -34.09 2.53
CA ASN A 360 13.61 -34.77 3.82
C ASN A 360 12.90 -33.93 4.88
N LYS A 361 12.77 -34.49 6.07
CA LYS A 361 12.01 -33.87 7.16
C LYS A 361 12.58 -32.52 7.62
N THR A 362 13.87 -32.24 7.42
CA THR A 362 14.50 -30.95 7.78
C THR A 362 14.18 -29.83 6.80
N GLN A 363 13.53 -30.13 5.67
CA GLN A 363 13.26 -29.19 4.59
C GLN A 363 11.77 -28.83 4.43
N LEU A 364 10.90 -29.30 5.34
CA LEU A 364 9.46 -29.05 5.31
C LEU A 364 9.11 -27.58 5.52
N VAL A 365 9.71 -26.95 6.53
CA VAL A 365 9.44 -25.57 6.95
C VAL A 365 10.72 -24.75 6.93
N SER A 366 10.61 -23.45 6.62
CA SER A 366 11.72 -22.50 6.78
C SER A 366 11.69 -21.81 8.14
N ILE A 367 10.52 -21.73 8.76
CA ILE A 367 10.26 -21.05 10.02
C ILE A 367 9.31 -21.91 10.88
N ALA A 368 9.54 -21.95 12.18
CA ALA A 368 8.67 -22.61 13.16
C ALA A 368 8.44 -21.70 14.38
N PRO A 369 7.27 -21.73 15.03
CA PRO A 369 7.07 -21.00 16.29
C PRO A 369 7.91 -21.61 17.42
N THR A 370 8.44 -20.75 18.30
CA THR A 370 9.07 -21.19 19.56
C THR A 370 8.11 -21.05 20.73
N LEU A 371 8.16 -22.00 21.67
CA LEU A 371 7.41 -21.90 22.92
C LEU A 371 8.14 -21.13 24.03
N ASN A 372 9.41 -20.74 23.84
CA ASN A 372 10.10 -19.90 24.82
C ASN A 372 9.60 -18.45 24.70
N GLU A 373 8.73 -18.08 25.64
CA GLU A 373 7.79 -16.96 25.75
C GLU A 373 8.31 -15.51 25.59
N ASN A 374 9.52 -15.29 25.07
CA ASN A 374 10.00 -13.92 24.90
C ASN A 374 9.38 -13.32 23.64
N LYS A 375 8.70 -12.17 23.81
CA LYS A 375 8.34 -11.31 22.68
C LYS A 375 9.61 -10.70 22.12
N GLU A 376 9.76 -10.69 20.80
CA GLU A 376 10.88 -9.98 20.17
C GLU A 376 10.51 -8.52 20.05
N THR A 377 11.25 -7.65 20.75
CA THR A 377 10.98 -6.21 20.78
C THR A 377 11.44 -5.49 19.52
N GLN A 378 12.15 -6.16 18.61
CA GLN A 378 12.72 -5.55 17.41
C GLN A 378 12.68 -6.49 16.22
N LYS A 379 11.67 -6.32 15.35
CA LYS A 379 11.72 -6.84 13.99
C LYS A 379 11.18 -5.81 13.00
N THR A 380 11.88 -5.64 11.88
CA THR A 380 11.60 -4.59 10.87
C THR A 380 10.65 -5.08 9.77
N ASN A 381 9.73 -4.20 9.31
CA ASN A 381 8.91 -4.28 8.08
C ASN A 381 7.45 -4.80 8.14
N ILE A 382 6.65 -4.44 9.15
CA ILE A 382 5.17 -4.43 9.03
C ILE A 382 4.64 -3.09 9.57
N LEU A 383 3.49 -2.63 9.08
CA LEU A 383 2.82 -1.39 9.47
C LEU A 383 2.67 -1.29 11.00
N SER A 384 3.16 -0.20 11.62
CA SER A 384 2.86 0.13 13.03
C SER A 384 1.44 0.64 13.19
N ASN A 385 0.83 0.60 14.39
CA ASN A 385 -0.53 1.13 14.58
C ASN A 385 -0.59 2.63 14.26
N TYR A 386 0.51 3.35 14.48
CA TYR A 386 0.64 4.75 14.08
C TYR A 386 0.70 4.93 12.57
N GLN A 387 1.48 4.10 11.86
CA GLN A 387 1.52 4.13 10.40
C GLN A 387 0.18 3.70 9.80
N ARG A 388 -0.52 2.75 10.43
CA ARG A 388 -1.88 2.34 10.06
C ARG A 388 -2.83 3.52 10.08
N PHE A 389 -2.87 4.28 11.18
CA PHE A 389 -3.69 5.50 11.23
C PHE A 389 -3.45 6.43 10.04
N LEU A 390 -2.18 6.64 9.65
CA LEU A 390 -1.83 7.49 8.50
C LEU A 390 -2.29 6.91 7.17
N VAL A 391 -2.18 5.59 6.98
CA VAL A 391 -2.64 4.89 5.78
C VAL A 391 -4.15 4.90 5.70
N ASP A 392 -4.87 4.56 6.77
CA ASP A 392 -6.33 4.61 6.87
C ASP A 392 -6.84 6.02 6.53
N LYS A 393 -6.18 7.07 7.06
CA LYS A 393 -6.52 8.47 6.74
C LYS A 393 -6.26 8.81 5.27
N TYR A 394 -5.11 8.39 4.73
CA TYR A 394 -4.77 8.60 3.32
C TYR A 394 -5.79 7.90 2.41
N PHE A 395 -6.14 6.65 2.72
CA PHE A 395 -7.10 5.84 2.00
C PHE A 395 -8.49 6.49 1.98
N ASP A 396 -9.03 6.86 3.15
CA ASP A 396 -10.31 7.57 3.32
C ASP A 396 -10.36 8.87 2.48
N THR A 397 -9.29 9.66 2.49
CA THR A 397 -9.31 11.03 1.94
C THR A 397 -8.97 11.12 0.47
N LYS A 398 -7.93 10.39 0.06
CA LYS A 398 -7.39 10.47 -1.30
C LYS A 398 -8.12 9.51 -2.24
N LYS A 399 -8.82 8.52 -1.67
CA LYS A 399 -9.51 7.44 -2.37
C LYS A 399 -8.62 6.80 -3.43
N PRO A 400 -7.46 6.26 -3.02
CA PRO A 400 -6.48 5.73 -3.95
C PRO A 400 -7.02 4.48 -4.66
N VAL A 401 -6.69 4.36 -5.94
CA VAL A 401 -7.06 3.23 -6.79
C VAL A 401 -5.82 2.71 -7.49
N ALA A 402 -5.54 1.41 -7.36
CA ALA A 402 -4.51 0.73 -8.14
C ALA A 402 -5.05 0.35 -9.52
N THR A 403 -4.26 0.59 -10.57
CA THR A 403 -4.66 0.28 -11.94
C THR A 403 -3.52 -0.30 -12.76
N SER A 404 -3.82 -1.35 -13.51
CA SER A 404 -2.98 -1.91 -14.55
C SER A 404 -3.50 -1.50 -15.92
N GLU A 405 -2.62 -1.06 -16.82
CA GLU A 405 -3.03 -0.56 -18.13
C GLU A 405 -2.23 -1.18 -19.29
N ILE A 406 -2.92 -1.61 -20.35
CA ILE A 406 -2.33 -2.07 -21.61
C ILE A 406 -2.79 -1.12 -22.69
N VAL A 407 -1.83 -0.54 -23.42
CA VAL A 407 -2.09 0.42 -24.49
C VAL A 407 -1.77 -0.23 -25.82
N LEU A 408 -2.75 -0.23 -26.71
CA LEU A 408 -2.53 -0.44 -28.15
C LEU A 408 -2.06 0.90 -28.74
N GLU A 409 -0.74 1.05 -28.90
CA GLU A 409 -0.11 2.34 -29.15
C GLU A 409 -0.13 2.76 -30.62
N PHE A 410 -0.49 4.01 -30.87
CA PHE A 410 -0.47 4.60 -32.21
C PHE A 410 0.93 4.56 -32.83
N SER A 411 1.97 4.91 -32.06
CA SER A 411 3.36 4.95 -32.51
C SER A 411 3.90 3.58 -32.93
N LYS A 412 3.40 2.50 -32.33
CA LYS A 412 3.77 1.13 -32.69
C LYS A 412 2.98 0.60 -33.88
N ILE A 413 1.77 1.08 -34.10
CA ILE A 413 0.96 0.75 -35.28
C ILE A 413 1.54 1.44 -36.50
N ASN A 414 1.77 2.75 -36.43
CA ASN A 414 2.35 3.57 -37.48
C ASN A 414 3.30 4.63 -36.88
N ALA A 415 4.61 4.39 -36.96
CA ALA A 415 5.63 5.24 -36.36
C ALA A 415 5.68 6.67 -36.94
N ASN A 416 5.12 6.90 -38.12
CA ASN A 416 5.06 8.21 -38.75
C ASN A 416 3.73 8.94 -38.49
N ALA A 417 2.74 8.25 -37.90
CA ALA A 417 1.46 8.86 -37.54
C ALA A 417 1.60 9.60 -36.22
N THR A 418 1.15 10.85 -36.20
CA THR A 418 0.97 11.65 -34.99
C THR A 418 -0.51 12.00 -34.85
N PRO A 419 -1.38 11.00 -34.57
CA PRO A 419 -2.80 11.23 -34.49
C PRO A 419 -3.12 12.27 -33.41
N ASP A 420 -3.81 13.33 -33.79
CA ASP A 420 -4.30 14.32 -32.85
C ASP A 420 -5.67 13.85 -32.34
N ILE A 421 -5.66 13.12 -31.23
CA ILE A 421 -6.87 12.58 -30.61
C ILE A 421 -7.87 13.66 -30.18
N ASN A 422 -7.47 14.93 -30.10
CA ASN A 422 -8.38 16.04 -29.83
C ASN A 422 -9.12 16.50 -31.10
N LYS A 423 -8.68 16.06 -32.28
CA LYS A 423 -9.28 16.36 -33.59
C LYS A 423 -10.11 15.21 -34.13
N GLU A 424 -9.63 13.98 -33.96
CA GLU A 424 -10.24 12.80 -34.56
C GLU A 424 -10.04 11.59 -33.66
N ILE A 425 -11.09 10.78 -33.48
CA ILE A 425 -11.01 9.43 -32.91
C ILE A 425 -11.76 8.49 -33.85
N SER A 426 -11.03 7.70 -34.65
CA SER A 426 -11.61 6.84 -35.69
C SER A 426 -10.79 5.56 -35.91
N PRO A 427 -11.36 4.53 -36.59
CA PRO A 427 -10.62 3.35 -37.00
C PRO A 427 -9.33 3.63 -37.81
N ALA A 428 -9.27 4.75 -38.55
CA ALA A 428 -8.10 5.09 -39.36
C ALA A 428 -6.80 5.22 -38.56
N GLN A 429 -6.88 5.56 -37.28
CA GLN A 429 -5.70 5.72 -36.43
C GLN A 429 -5.10 4.38 -35.99
N PHE A 430 -5.86 3.29 -36.13
CA PHE A 430 -5.47 1.93 -35.74
C PHE A 430 -5.11 1.05 -36.94
N VAL A 431 -4.89 1.67 -38.11
CA VAL A 431 -4.54 0.97 -39.34
C VAL A 431 -3.30 1.62 -39.97
N ASP A 432 -2.32 0.79 -40.30
CA ASP A 432 -1.22 1.19 -41.19
C ASP A 432 -1.46 0.60 -42.59
N THR A 433 -1.98 1.44 -43.49
CA THR A 433 -2.28 1.04 -44.88
C THR A 433 -1.03 0.77 -45.72
N SER A 434 0.17 1.02 -45.19
CA SER A 434 1.44 0.74 -45.87
C SER A 434 2.01 -0.66 -45.58
N LYS A 435 1.48 -1.37 -44.58
CA LYS A 435 1.93 -2.72 -44.21
C LYS A 435 1.54 -3.79 -45.23
N VAL A 436 2.33 -4.86 -45.28
CA VAL A 436 2.02 -6.04 -46.10
C VAL A 436 0.82 -6.80 -45.54
N THR A 437 0.04 -7.43 -46.43
CA THR A 437 -1.21 -8.16 -46.08
C THR A 437 -1.05 -9.13 -44.91
N ASN A 438 0.04 -9.89 -44.85
CA ASN A 438 0.27 -10.87 -43.78
C ASN A 438 0.45 -10.23 -42.40
N ASP A 439 1.07 -9.05 -42.32
CA ASP A 439 1.28 -8.35 -41.05
C ASP A 439 -0.03 -7.78 -40.51
N LEU A 440 -0.90 -7.28 -41.41
CA LEU A 440 -2.25 -6.82 -41.06
C LEU A 440 -3.16 -7.97 -40.60
N ILE A 441 -3.11 -9.13 -41.28
CA ILE A 441 -3.86 -10.33 -40.87
C ILE A 441 -3.45 -10.74 -39.45
N ARG A 442 -2.14 -10.90 -39.20
CA ARG A 442 -1.60 -11.29 -37.89
C ARG A 442 -1.93 -10.28 -36.80
N TYR A 443 -1.89 -8.98 -37.13
CA TYR A 443 -2.27 -7.90 -36.23
C TYR A 443 -3.72 -8.08 -35.74
N PHE A 444 -4.68 -8.23 -36.65
CA PHE A 444 -6.09 -8.37 -36.28
C PHE A 444 -6.40 -9.73 -35.62
N GLU A 445 -5.80 -10.83 -36.06
CA GLU A 445 -5.92 -12.13 -35.38
C GLU A 445 -5.40 -12.06 -33.94
N GLY A 446 -4.23 -11.45 -33.75
CA GLY A 446 -3.63 -11.24 -32.45
C GLY A 446 -4.50 -10.34 -31.56
N PHE A 447 -5.09 -9.28 -32.14
CA PHE A 447 -6.01 -8.40 -31.41
C PHE A 447 -7.24 -9.18 -30.91
N SER A 448 -7.88 -9.98 -31.77
CA SER A 448 -9.07 -10.75 -31.37
C SER A 448 -8.77 -11.71 -30.22
N GLN A 449 -7.63 -12.40 -30.28
CA GLN A 449 -7.20 -13.30 -29.21
C GLN A 449 -6.89 -12.56 -27.92
N PHE A 450 -6.19 -11.43 -28.00
CA PHE A 450 -5.94 -10.58 -26.84
C PHE A 450 -7.25 -10.12 -26.19
N TYR A 451 -8.13 -9.55 -27.01
CA TYR A 451 -9.40 -8.97 -26.58
C TYR A 451 -10.30 -10.04 -25.95
N ASN A 452 -10.49 -11.19 -26.60
CA ASN A 452 -11.38 -12.22 -26.08
C ASN A 452 -10.80 -12.96 -24.87
N LEU A 453 -9.52 -13.38 -24.92
CA LEU A 453 -8.95 -14.23 -23.88
C LEU A 453 -8.57 -13.46 -22.61
N TYR A 454 -8.08 -12.23 -22.74
CA TYR A 454 -7.50 -11.52 -21.60
C TYR A 454 -8.27 -10.27 -21.17
N VAL A 455 -9.07 -9.66 -22.06
CA VAL A 455 -9.88 -8.48 -21.74
C VAL A 455 -11.31 -8.89 -21.40
N LEU A 456 -11.97 -9.66 -22.26
CA LEU A 456 -13.34 -10.13 -22.03
C LEU A 456 -13.42 -11.41 -21.20
N ASN A 457 -12.34 -12.20 -21.14
CA ASN A 457 -12.29 -13.51 -20.48
C ASN A 457 -13.36 -14.49 -21.02
N ASN A 458 -13.52 -14.50 -22.35
CA ASN A 458 -14.50 -15.32 -23.07
C ASN A 458 -13.88 -16.63 -23.58
N ASP A 459 -14.39 -17.77 -23.09
CA ASP A 459 -13.94 -19.13 -23.45
C ASP A 459 -14.30 -19.58 -24.89
N ASN A 460 -15.16 -18.84 -25.59
CA ASN A 460 -15.70 -19.23 -26.90
C ASN A 460 -14.90 -18.72 -28.11
N ALA A 461 -13.67 -18.24 -27.93
CA ALA A 461 -12.83 -17.82 -29.04
C ALA A 461 -12.63 -19.00 -30.02
N SER A 462 -13.27 -18.92 -31.18
CA SER A 462 -13.23 -19.91 -32.25
C SER A 462 -11.85 -19.96 -32.89
N GLY A 463 -10.92 -20.65 -32.21
CA GLY A 463 -9.58 -20.97 -32.68
C GLY A 463 -9.11 -22.20 -31.92
N GLY A 464 -9.14 -23.36 -32.59
CA GLY A 464 -9.09 -24.68 -31.96
C GLY A 464 -7.94 -24.92 -30.99
N GLY A 465 -8.24 -25.67 -29.93
CA GLY A 465 -7.27 -26.50 -29.24
C GLY A 465 -6.73 -26.00 -27.90
N SER A 466 -7.57 -25.51 -26.99
CA SER A 466 -7.44 -25.85 -25.56
C SER A 466 -8.68 -25.41 -24.80
N THR A 467 -9.41 -26.36 -24.22
CA THR A 467 -10.39 -26.09 -23.17
C THR A 467 -9.63 -25.56 -21.96
N LYS A 468 -9.47 -24.24 -21.85
CA LYS A 468 -9.05 -23.63 -20.58
C LYS A 468 -10.22 -23.75 -19.63
N ALA A 469 -9.98 -24.31 -18.45
CA ALA A 469 -10.98 -24.36 -17.40
C ALA A 469 -11.32 -22.92 -17.00
N LYS A 470 -12.62 -22.63 -16.78
CA LYS A 470 -13.06 -21.40 -16.12
C LYS A 470 -12.26 -21.23 -14.83
N ALA A 471 -11.28 -20.33 -14.82
CA ALA A 471 -10.65 -19.93 -13.59
C ALA A 471 -11.61 -18.98 -12.89
N GLU A 472 -12.31 -19.46 -11.85
CA GLU A 472 -13.00 -18.53 -10.97
C GLU A 472 -11.97 -17.57 -10.38
N THR A 473 -12.24 -16.28 -10.48
CA THR A 473 -11.41 -15.23 -9.90
C THR A 473 -11.61 -15.22 -8.40
N SER A 474 -10.52 -15.18 -7.64
CA SER A 474 -10.64 -15.22 -6.19
C SER A 474 -11.36 -14.04 -5.60
N THR A 475 -12.39 -14.32 -4.79
CA THR A 475 -13.00 -13.33 -3.89
C THR A 475 -12.00 -12.77 -2.88
N THR A 476 -10.84 -13.42 -2.70
CA THR A 476 -9.81 -12.99 -1.75
C THR A 476 -8.70 -12.15 -2.37
N THR A 477 -8.49 -12.16 -3.70
CA THR A 477 -7.22 -11.64 -4.27
C THR A 477 -7.21 -11.23 -5.76
N GLY A 478 -8.27 -11.47 -6.54
CA GLY A 478 -8.52 -10.72 -7.78
C GLY A 478 -7.53 -10.83 -8.94
N LEU A 479 -6.55 -11.76 -8.94
CA LEU A 479 -5.73 -12.01 -10.12
C LEU A 479 -6.57 -12.63 -11.23
N THR A 480 -6.47 -12.03 -12.41
CA THR A 480 -7.07 -12.48 -13.66
C THR A 480 -5.96 -12.86 -14.64
N ASP A 481 -6.34 -13.22 -15.86
CA ASP A 481 -5.37 -13.41 -16.93
C ASP A 481 -4.78 -12.07 -17.42
N PHE A 482 -5.45 -10.94 -17.15
CA PHE A 482 -4.95 -9.60 -17.47
C PHE A 482 -3.63 -9.25 -16.74
N GLU A 483 -3.44 -9.68 -15.49
CA GLU A 483 -2.21 -9.36 -14.74
C GLU A 483 -0.96 -10.10 -15.26
N THR A 484 -1.16 -11.17 -16.04
CA THR A 484 -0.06 -12.01 -16.52
C THR A 484 0.90 -11.25 -17.45
N PHE A 485 0.39 -10.20 -18.10
CA PHE A 485 1.15 -9.31 -18.99
C PHE A 485 2.25 -8.49 -18.31
N TYR A 486 2.08 -8.17 -17.02
CA TYR A 486 3.00 -7.31 -16.27
C TYR A 486 4.17 -8.07 -15.64
N ARG A 487 4.20 -9.38 -15.78
CA ARG A 487 5.28 -10.25 -15.29
C ARG A 487 6.50 -10.08 -16.18
N GLY A 488 7.72 -10.15 -15.65
CA GLY A 488 8.95 -10.05 -16.46
C GLY A 488 9.24 -8.69 -17.12
N SER A 489 8.28 -7.76 -17.18
CA SER A 489 8.50 -6.40 -17.71
C SER A 489 9.32 -5.50 -16.79
N ASN A 490 9.70 -5.98 -15.58
CA ASN A 490 10.76 -5.35 -14.77
C ASN A 490 12.13 -6.06 -14.91
N ALA A 491 12.26 -7.07 -15.78
CA ALA A 491 13.53 -7.75 -15.97
C ALA A 491 14.55 -6.78 -16.59
N PRO A 492 15.73 -6.60 -15.98
CA PRO A 492 16.78 -5.78 -16.56
C PRO A 492 17.22 -6.37 -17.91
N ASN A 493 17.49 -5.48 -18.86
CA ASN A 493 17.94 -5.80 -20.21
C ASN A 493 18.94 -6.98 -20.22
N GLY A 494 18.62 -8.03 -20.99
CA GLY A 494 19.62 -8.99 -21.46
C GLY A 494 19.90 -10.22 -20.61
N THR A 495 19.13 -10.54 -19.56
CA THR A 495 19.22 -11.88 -18.95
C THR A 495 18.15 -12.80 -19.57
N ASN A 496 18.61 -13.82 -20.31
CA ASN A 496 17.82 -14.85 -21.02
C ASN A 496 17.11 -14.42 -22.33
N GLY A 497 17.74 -13.60 -23.16
CA GLY A 497 17.27 -13.37 -24.54
C GLY A 497 15.99 -12.55 -24.68
N ILE A 498 15.53 -11.92 -23.59
CA ILE A 498 14.40 -10.99 -23.61
C ILE A 498 14.94 -9.59 -23.94
N SER A 499 14.55 -9.09 -25.12
CA SER A 499 14.95 -7.79 -25.68
C SER A 499 14.40 -6.60 -24.88
N SER A 500 15.10 -5.47 -25.02
CA SER A 500 14.99 -4.18 -24.31
C SER A 500 13.66 -3.40 -24.36
N ASP A 501 12.58 -3.99 -24.88
CA ASP A 501 11.45 -3.21 -25.38
C ASP A 501 10.14 -3.57 -24.67
N GLY A 502 10.07 -3.50 -23.33
CA GLY A 502 8.80 -3.52 -22.59
C GLY A 502 7.77 -4.56 -23.04
N ARG A 503 8.21 -5.73 -23.54
CA ARG A 503 7.30 -6.70 -24.16
C ARG A 503 6.54 -7.42 -23.06
N LEU A 504 5.23 -7.49 -23.26
CA LEU A 504 4.31 -8.31 -22.49
C LEU A 504 4.84 -9.74 -22.37
N TRP A 505 4.85 -10.30 -21.16
CA TRP A 505 5.34 -11.66 -20.96
C TRP A 505 4.31 -12.69 -21.44
N LYS A 506 4.79 -13.58 -22.32
CA LYS A 506 4.14 -14.81 -22.81
C LYS A 506 2.63 -14.73 -23.02
N MET A 507 2.26 -13.99 -24.06
CA MET A 507 1.07 -14.32 -24.85
C MET A 507 1.27 -15.71 -25.46
N GLY A 508 0.33 -16.65 -25.29
CA GLY A 508 0.38 -17.95 -25.98
C GLY A 508 0.69 -17.78 -27.48
N ALA A 509 1.34 -18.76 -28.12
CA ALA A 509 2.05 -18.59 -29.39
C ALA A 509 1.31 -17.77 -30.47
N ASN A 510 -0.02 -17.92 -30.58
CA ASN A 510 -0.85 -17.22 -31.58
C ASN A 510 -1.19 -15.76 -31.18
N SER A 511 -1.22 -15.45 -29.89
CA SER A 511 -1.47 -14.10 -29.36
C SER A 511 -0.20 -13.22 -29.36
N SER A 512 0.96 -13.79 -29.67
CA SER A 512 2.23 -13.05 -29.81
C SER A 512 2.24 -12.03 -30.97
N TYR A 513 1.32 -12.14 -31.93
CA TYR A 513 1.25 -11.26 -33.10
C TYR A 513 0.85 -9.82 -32.77
N ILE A 514 0.08 -9.59 -31.71
CA ILE A 514 -0.33 -8.25 -31.29
C ILE A 514 0.70 -7.60 -30.35
N THR A 515 1.57 -8.39 -29.71
CA THR A 515 2.58 -7.90 -28.75
C THR A 515 3.44 -6.73 -29.25
N PRO A 516 3.92 -6.70 -30.53
CA PRO A 516 4.69 -5.57 -31.04
C PRO A 516 3.93 -4.23 -31.02
N TYR A 517 2.60 -4.26 -30.89
CA TYR A 517 1.71 -3.11 -30.91
C TYR A 517 1.21 -2.70 -29.53
N LEU A 518 1.48 -3.52 -28.51
CA LEU A 518 1.00 -3.29 -27.15
C LEU A 518 2.13 -2.78 -26.25
N THR A 519 1.77 -1.96 -25.27
CA THR A 519 2.61 -1.55 -24.15
C THR A 519 1.88 -1.77 -22.85
N ALA A 520 2.51 -2.48 -21.92
CA ALA A 520 2.08 -2.49 -20.53
C ALA A 520 2.56 -1.20 -19.85
N LYS A 521 1.63 -0.35 -19.42
CA LYS A 521 1.92 0.78 -18.54
C LYS A 521 1.84 0.34 -17.10
N LYS A 522 2.97 0.44 -16.39
CA LYS A 522 3.06 0.17 -14.97
C LYS A 522 2.95 1.47 -14.20
N ASN A 523 1.82 1.65 -13.53
CA ASN A 523 1.63 2.79 -12.66
C ASN A 523 2.33 2.52 -11.32
N ASP A 524 3.38 3.29 -11.05
CA ASP A 524 4.13 3.26 -9.78
C ASP A 524 3.46 4.09 -8.68
N LYS A 525 2.46 4.91 -9.05
CA LYS A 525 1.64 5.72 -8.17
C LYS A 525 0.18 5.29 -8.24
N LEU A 526 -0.50 5.35 -7.10
CA LEU A 526 -1.95 5.15 -7.04
C LEU A 526 -2.68 6.34 -7.67
N LEU A 527 -3.79 6.07 -8.36
CA LEU A 527 -4.68 7.12 -8.85
C LEU A 527 -5.50 7.68 -7.68
N THR A 528 -5.40 8.98 -7.42
CA THR A 528 -6.12 9.68 -6.33
C THR A 528 -7.03 10.79 -6.86
N LEU A 529 -7.98 11.24 -6.02
CA LEU A 529 -8.88 12.36 -6.36
C LEU A 529 -8.13 13.65 -6.67
N ASP A 530 -7.01 13.91 -6.02
CA ASP A 530 -6.21 15.11 -6.21
C ASP A 530 -5.05 14.94 -7.19
N TYR A 531 -4.92 13.75 -7.79
CA TYR A 531 -3.85 13.42 -8.72
C TYR A 531 -3.66 14.53 -9.76
N ASP A 532 -2.41 14.99 -9.91
CA ASP A 532 -2.04 16.01 -10.88
C ASP A 532 -1.81 15.38 -12.25
N THR A 533 -2.80 15.57 -13.13
CA THR A 533 -2.78 15.06 -14.50
C THR A 533 -1.91 15.89 -15.44
N ALA A 534 -1.43 17.08 -15.04
CA ALA A 534 -0.65 17.94 -15.91
C ALA A 534 0.82 17.48 -16.05
N SER A 535 1.36 16.90 -14.99
CA SER A 535 2.74 16.35 -14.94
C SER A 535 2.79 14.86 -14.61
N GLY A 536 1.63 14.19 -14.53
CA GLY A 536 1.50 12.83 -14.03
C GLY A 536 1.36 11.76 -15.12
N THR A 537 1.33 10.51 -14.65
CA THR A 537 1.16 9.27 -15.40
C THR A 537 -0.27 9.11 -15.96
N TYR A 538 -1.28 9.62 -15.25
CA TYR A 538 -2.68 9.54 -15.65
C TYR A 538 -3.18 10.83 -16.31
N SER A 539 -3.95 10.68 -17.38
CA SER A 539 -4.68 11.79 -18.00
C SER A 539 -5.97 12.12 -17.23
N ASN A 540 -6.58 13.25 -17.58
CA ASN A 540 -7.94 13.58 -17.13
C ASN A 540 -8.95 12.50 -17.55
N LEU A 541 -8.85 11.99 -18.77
CA LEU A 541 -9.77 10.96 -19.26
C LEU A 541 -9.69 9.69 -18.42
N ALA A 542 -8.48 9.19 -18.18
CA ALA A 542 -8.24 8.02 -17.35
C ALA A 542 -8.82 8.23 -15.95
N LYS A 543 -8.42 9.34 -15.30
CA LYS A 543 -8.84 9.69 -13.94
C LYS A 543 -10.36 9.73 -13.79
N TYR A 544 -11.04 10.52 -14.60
CA TYR A 544 -12.49 10.68 -14.46
C TYR A 544 -13.24 9.40 -14.85
N SER A 545 -12.79 8.66 -15.88
CA SER A 545 -13.43 7.40 -16.28
C SER A 545 -13.36 6.34 -15.18
N VAL A 546 -12.23 6.20 -14.49
CA VAL A 546 -12.09 5.28 -13.35
C VAL A 546 -13.06 5.65 -12.24
N TYR A 547 -13.09 6.91 -11.81
CA TYR A 547 -13.96 7.32 -10.70
C TYR A 547 -15.45 7.29 -11.05
N ASP A 548 -15.84 7.59 -12.29
CA ASP A 548 -17.23 7.42 -12.74
C ASP A 548 -17.63 5.94 -12.82
N PHE A 549 -16.74 5.07 -13.28
CA PHE A 549 -16.97 3.62 -13.27
C PHE A 549 -17.17 3.08 -11.84
N LEU A 550 -16.35 3.53 -10.90
CA LEU A 550 -16.43 3.10 -9.49
C LEU A 550 -17.68 3.58 -8.75
N THR A 551 -18.40 4.55 -9.30
CA THR A 551 -19.52 5.24 -8.64
C THR A 551 -20.87 5.00 -9.29
N THR A 552 -20.86 4.45 -10.50
CA THR A 552 -22.06 4.16 -11.27
C THR A 552 -22.25 2.65 -11.38
N THR A 553 -23.50 2.21 -11.58
CA THR A 553 -23.75 0.80 -11.88
C THR A 553 -23.10 0.46 -13.22
N PRO A 554 -22.15 -0.50 -13.26
CA PRO A 554 -21.43 -0.78 -14.49
C PRO A 554 -22.35 -1.50 -15.49
N GLU A 555 -22.50 -0.93 -16.67
CA GLU A 555 -23.17 -1.57 -17.81
C GLU A 555 -22.10 -2.08 -18.78
N GLU A 556 -22.02 -3.40 -18.93
CA GLU A 556 -21.07 -4.02 -19.87
C GLU A 556 -21.37 -3.63 -21.31
N TYR A 557 -20.29 -3.36 -22.04
CA TYR A 557 -20.32 -2.96 -23.42
C TYR A 557 -20.88 -4.07 -24.30
N LYS A 558 -21.93 -3.71 -25.05
CA LYS A 558 -22.48 -4.53 -26.12
C LYS A 558 -21.95 -3.97 -27.43
N PRO A 559 -21.01 -4.66 -28.10
CA PRO A 559 -20.44 -4.15 -29.34
C PRO A 559 -21.51 -3.98 -30.40
N SER A 560 -21.39 -2.90 -31.18
CA SER A 560 -22.14 -2.74 -32.42
C SER A 560 -21.90 -3.94 -33.35
N THR A 561 -22.92 -4.28 -34.14
CA THR A 561 -22.85 -5.40 -35.10
C THR A 561 -22.40 -4.97 -36.49
N GLU A 562 -21.73 -3.81 -36.60
CA GLU A 562 -21.22 -3.34 -37.87
C GLU A 562 -20.13 -4.31 -38.36
N SER A 563 -20.22 -4.65 -39.64
CA SER A 563 -19.34 -5.59 -40.32
C SER A 563 -19.05 -5.14 -41.75
N THR A 564 -19.67 -4.04 -42.19
CA THR A 564 -19.43 -3.38 -43.46
C THR A 564 -18.70 -2.07 -43.22
N TRP A 565 -17.43 -2.04 -43.62
CA TRP A 565 -16.56 -0.88 -43.46
C TRP A 565 -16.36 -0.18 -44.81
N THR A 566 -16.33 1.14 -44.78
CA THR A 566 -16.10 2.03 -45.93
C THR A 566 -15.10 3.11 -45.52
N SER A 567 -14.57 3.86 -46.49
CA SER A 567 -13.75 5.04 -46.19
C SER A 567 -14.48 6.09 -45.36
N GLU A 568 -15.82 6.10 -45.40
CA GLU A 568 -16.65 7.09 -44.68
C GLU A 568 -16.84 6.74 -43.20
N ASN A 569 -17.07 5.47 -42.87
CA ASN A 569 -17.28 5.04 -41.48
C ASN A 569 -15.98 4.63 -40.75
N THR A 570 -14.86 4.52 -41.47
CA THR A 570 -13.52 4.32 -40.87
C THR A 570 -12.66 5.59 -40.84
N ASN A 571 -13.02 6.60 -41.63
CA ASN A 571 -12.21 7.78 -41.97
C ASN A 571 -10.83 7.46 -42.60
N ILE A 572 -10.64 6.28 -43.16
CA ILE A 572 -9.45 5.94 -43.95
C ILE A 572 -9.64 6.57 -45.34
N VAL A 573 -9.25 7.84 -45.49
CA VAL A 573 -9.49 8.59 -46.75
C VAL A 573 -8.45 8.24 -47.82
N SER A 574 -7.16 8.26 -47.45
CA SER A 574 -6.07 7.86 -48.33
C SER A 574 -5.71 6.39 -48.11
N GLY A 575 -5.72 5.58 -49.18
CA GLY A 575 -5.33 4.17 -49.12
C GLY A 575 -6.47 3.18 -48.86
N TRP A 576 -7.72 3.64 -48.74
CA TRP A 576 -8.90 2.77 -48.55
C TRP A 576 -8.96 1.64 -49.57
N HIS A 577 -8.79 1.94 -50.86
CA HIS A 577 -8.88 0.94 -51.91
C HIS A 577 -7.87 -0.21 -51.72
N ASN A 578 -6.65 0.10 -51.29
CA ASN A 578 -5.62 -0.90 -51.02
C ASN A 578 -5.93 -1.70 -49.74
N PHE A 579 -6.47 -1.02 -48.72
CA PHE A 579 -6.90 -1.64 -47.48
C PHE A 579 -8.08 -2.60 -47.72
N ASP A 580 -9.13 -2.17 -48.43
CA ASP A 580 -10.30 -2.98 -48.76
C ASP A 580 -9.93 -4.23 -49.57
N GLN A 581 -9.07 -4.11 -50.59
CA GLN A 581 -8.53 -5.26 -51.30
C GLN A 581 -7.78 -6.25 -50.39
N THR A 582 -7.09 -5.72 -49.37
CA THR A 582 -6.38 -6.51 -48.37
C THR A 582 -7.34 -7.21 -47.41
N VAL A 583 -8.41 -6.55 -46.99
CA VAL A 583 -9.49 -7.11 -46.15
C VAL A 583 -10.18 -8.30 -46.84
N GLN A 584 -10.31 -8.29 -48.17
CA GLN A 584 -10.85 -9.45 -48.91
C GLN A 584 -10.00 -10.72 -48.74
N ARG A 585 -8.72 -10.59 -48.40
CA ARG A 585 -7.78 -11.70 -48.17
C ARG A 585 -7.67 -12.10 -46.69
N PHE A 586 -8.39 -11.44 -45.79
CA PHE A 586 -8.37 -11.77 -44.37
C PHE A 586 -8.98 -13.14 -44.09
N THR A 587 -8.37 -13.84 -43.14
CA THR A 587 -8.95 -15.01 -42.47
C THR A 587 -10.23 -14.63 -41.73
N VAL A 588 -11.01 -15.63 -41.30
CA VAL A 588 -12.24 -15.37 -40.53
C VAL A 588 -11.87 -14.66 -39.21
N GLU A 589 -10.81 -15.11 -38.58
CA GLU A 589 -10.27 -14.60 -37.32
C GLU A 589 -9.76 -13.16 -37.46
N ALA A 590 -9.06 -12.83 -38.54
CA ALA A 590 -8.65 -11.44 -38.82
C ALA A 590 -9.84 -10.52 -39.06
N LYS A 591 -10.90 -10.99 -39.74
CA LYS A 591 -12.13 -10.19 -39.93
C LYS A 591 -12.86 -9.95 -38.62
N ILE A 592 -12.93 -10.96 -37.75
CA ILE A 592 -13.49 -10.83 -36.39
C ILE A 592 -12.70 -9.78 -35.62
N GLY A 593 -11.36 -9.89 -35.55
CA GLY A 593 -10.53 -8.93 -34.83
C GLY A 593 -10.60 -7.50 -35.36
N MET A 594 -10.67 -7.34 -36.69
CA MET A 594 -10.89 -6.03 -37.31
C MET A 594 -12.24 -5.44 -36.89
N ASN A 595 -13.33 -6.23 -36.96
CA ASN A 595 -14.65 -5.78 -36.56
C ASN A 595 -14.70 -5.43 -35.07
N GLU A 596 -14.13 -6.27 -34.19
CA GLU A 596 -14.04 -6.01 -32.75
C GLU A 596 -13.33 -4.68 -32.46
N LEU A 597 -12.17 -4.45 -33.09
CA LEU A 597 -11.41 -3.21 -32.90
C LEU A 597 -12.18 -2.01 -33.45
N PHE A 598 -12.70 -2.09 -34.67
CA PHE A 598 -13.36 -0.95 -35.32
C PHE A 598 -14.68 -0.60 -34.64
N ASN A 599 -15.46 -1.59 -34.21
CA ASN A 599 -16.68 -1.37 -33.43
C ASN A 599 -16.34 -0.71 -32.09
N LEU A 600 -15.35 -1.23 -31.35
CA LEU A 600 -14.90 -0.63 -30.10
C LEU A 600 -14.44 0.82 -30.28
N VAL A 601 -13.61 1.09 -31.28
CA VAL A 601 -13.10 2.45 -31.56
C VAL A 601 -14.23 3.38 -31.99
N THR A 602 -15.19 2.91 -32.78
CA THR A 602 -16.34 3.71 -33.22
C THR A 602 -17.28 4.02 -32.07
N ASP A 603 -17.54 3.05 -31.19
CA ASP A 603 -18.44 3.20 -30.04
C ASP A 603 -17.80 3.97 -28.87
N LEU A 604 -16.47 3.95 -28.77
CA LEU A 604 -15.66 4.85 -27.94
C LEU A 604 -15.49 6.22 -28.58
N GLY A 605 -15.56 6.27 -29.91
CA GLY A 605 -15.57 7.49 -30.71
C GLY A 605 -16.56 8.43 -30.07
N ARG A 606 -16.06 9.55 -29.56
CA ARG A 606 -16.87 10.59 -28.92
C ARG A 606 -17.60 11.37 -30.02
N LEU A 607 -18.40 10.64 -30.79
CA LEU A 607 -18.92 11.07 -32.07
C LEU A 607 -19.87 12.24 -31.84
N ALA A 608 -19.57 13.36 -32.49
CA ALA A 608 -20.35 14.57 -32.38
C ALA A 608 -21.71 14.50 -33.11
N GLU A 609 -22.54 13.48 -32.89
CA GLU A 609 -23.78 13.39 -33.65
C GLU A 609 -24.96 14.16 -33.02
N ALA A 610 -25.41 15.12 -33.84
CA ALA A 610 -26.75 15.63 -34.12
C ALA A 610 -27.78 15.70 -32.98
N GLU A 611 -28.39 16.89 -32.88
CA GLU A 611 -29.55 17.24 -32.06
C GLU A 611 -30.48 16.05 -31.71
N GLN A 612 -30.74 15.92 -30.41
CA GLN A 612 -31.73 15.01 -29.86
C GLN A 612 -33.09 15.21 -30.54
N LYS A 613 -33.63 14.17 -31.19
CA LYS A 613 -35.06 14.12 -31.46
C LYS A 613 -35.81 13.87 -30.14
N ASN A 614 -36.54 14.89 -29.72
CA ASN A 614 -37.61 14.92 -28.71
C ASN A 614 -37.95 13.58 -28.00
N GLY A 615 -37.75 13.53 -26.69
CA GLY A 615 -38.67 12.84 -25.77
C GLY A 615 -38.15 11.66 -24.94
N GLU A 616 -36.98 11.09 -25.24
CA GLU A 616 -36.39 10.03 -24.39
C GLU A 616 -35.22 10.59 -23.58
N ALA A 617 -35.14 10.23 -22.29
CA ALA A 617 -33.99 10.54 -21.46
C ALA A 617 -32.77 9.79 -22.02
N ALA A 618 -32.01 10.45 -22.89
CA ALA A 618 -30.86 9.87 -23.56
C ALA A 618 -29.84 9.37 -22.54
N ALA A 619 -29.49 8.09 -22.62
CA ALA A 619 -28.35 7.56 -21.88
C ALA A 619 -27.11 8.39 -22.24
N VAL A 620 -26.49 9.02 -21.23
CA VAL A 620 -25.31 9.87 -21.42
C VAL A 620 -24.19 9.01 -22.01
N LYS A 621 -23.77 9.29 -23.26
CA LYS A 621 -22.65 8.58 -23.89
C LYS A 621 -21.37 8.87 -23.11
N LYS A 622 -20.85 7.85 -22.42
CA LYS A 622 -19.60 7.94 -21.65
C LYS A 622 -18.38 7.88 -22.58
N PRO A 623 -17.27 8.58 -22.26
CA PRO A 623 -16.04 8.56 -23.06
C PRO A 623 -15.18 7.30 -22.86
N TYR A 624 -15.74 6.28 -22.18
CA TYR A 624 -15.14 4.98 -21.94
C TYR A 624 -16.23 3.89 -22.09
N LYS A 625 -15.80 2.63 -22.23
CA LYS A 625 -16.66 1.44 -22.22
C LYS A 625 -16.23 0.48 -21.12
N VAL A 626 -17.20 -0.16 -20.47
CA VAL A 626 -16.93 -1.25 -19.53
C VAL A 626 -16.82 -2.54 -20.33
N LEU A 627 -15.64 -3.13 -20.42
CA LEU A 627 -15.42 -4.34 -21.22
C LEU A 627 -15.66 -5.62 -20.42
N ASN A 628 -15.36 -5.59 -19.13
CA ASN A 628 -15.61 -6.69 -18.21
C ASN A 628 -15.92 -6.09 -16.84
N ALA A 629 -17.20 -6.08 -16.46
CA ALA A 629 -17.65 -5.47 -15.21
C ALA A 629 -17.25 -6.32 -14.00
N LYS A 630 -17.08 -7.62 -14.15
CA LYS A 630 -16.66 -8.54 -13.08
C LYS A 630 -15.23 -8.26 -12.64
N ASP A 631 -14.33 -8.05 -13.60
CA ASP A 631 -12.89 -7.87 -13.35
C ASP A 631 -12.46 -6.40 -13.27
N GLY A 632 -13.39 -5.46 -13.51
CA GLY A 632 -13.15 -4.02 -13.42
C GLY A 632 -12.35 -3.48 -14.59
N ILE A 633 -12.58 -3.97 -15.81
CA ILE A 633 -11.84 -3.59 -17.02
C ILE A 633 -12.66 -2.60 -17.85
N ILE A 634 -12.08 -1.43 -18.08
CA ILE A 634 -12.62 -0.39 -18.95
C ILE A 634 -11.70 -0.13 -20.14
N ALA A 635 -12.25 0.42 -21.22
CA ALA A 635 -11.46 0.93 -22.34
C ALA A 635 -11.79 2.39 -22.67
N PHE A 636 -10.78 3.12 -23.11
CA PHE A 636 -10.88 4.50 -23.58
C PHE A 636 -9.73 4.83 -24.54
N ILE A 637 -9.86 5.89 -25.34
CA ILE A 637 -8.81 6.34 -26.27
C ILE A 637 -8.20 7.62 -25.74
N ASP A 638 -6.87 7.63 -25.63
CA ASP A 638 -6.09 8.75 -25.12
C ASP A 638 -4.90 9.06 -26.04
N THR A 639 -4.03 9.99 -25.65
CA THR A 639 -3.00 10.58 -26.52
C THR A 639 -2.06 9.59 -27.19
N ASP A 640 -1.83 8.43 -26.59
CA ASP A 640 -0.88 7.43 -27.06
C ASP A 640 -1.53 6.17 -27.65
N GLY A 641 -2.84 5.95 -27.49
CA GLY A 641 -3.50 4.78 -28.11
C GLY A 641 -4.90 4.46 -27.63
N LEU A 642 -5.29 3.20 -27.81
CA LEU A 642 -6.47 2.58 -27.19
C LEU A 642 -6.01 1.89 -25.90
N HIS A 643 -6.59 2.30 -24.78
CA HIS A 643 -6.22 1.88 -23.44
C HIS A 643 -7.20 0.84 -22.95
N PHE A 644 -6.69 -0.28 -22.45
CA PHE A 644 -7.40 -1.27 -21.68
C PHE A 644 -6.90 -1.13 -20.24
N MET A 645 -7.74 -0.56 -19.37
CA MET A 645 -7.38 -0.28 -17.98
C MET A 645 -8.20 -1.18 -17.05
N LYS A 646 -7.49 -1.93 -16.22
CA LYS A 646 -8.07 -2.72 -15.14
C LYS A 646 -7.88 -2.02 -13.81
N ILE A 647 -8.91 -2.03 -12.99
CA ILE A 647 -8.79 -1.68 -11.57
C ILE A 647 -8.29 -2.93 -10.83
N ASP A 648 -7.06 -2.85 -10.35
CA ASP A 648 -6.43 -3.96 -9.64
C ASP A 648 -7.16 -4.16 -8.32
N GLY A 649 -7.45 -5.42 -7.95
CA GLY A 649 -8.20 -5.73 -6.74
C GLY A 649 -9.69 -5.31 -6.76
N TYR A 650 -10.27 -5.04 -7.94
CA TYR A 650 -11.66 -4.55 -8.07
C TYR A 650 -12.71 -5.39 -7.30
N SER A 651 -12.57 -6.72 -7.24
CA SER A 651 -13.49 -7.57 -6.47
C SER A 651 -13.46 -7.27 -4.96
N LEU A 652 -12.28 -6.94 -4.41
CA LEU A 652 -12.10 -6.53 -3.02
C LEU A 652 -12.57 -5.10 -2.77
N LEU A 653 -12.50 -4.27 -3.81
CA LEU A 653 -13.05 -2.93 -3.78
C LEU A 653 -14.59 -2.96 -3.75
N GLN A 654 -15.21 -3.91 -4.47
CA GLN A 654 -16.67 -4.07 -4.50
C GLN A 654 -17.23 -4.89 -3.33
N SER A 655 -16.40 -5.66 -2.62
CA SER A 655 -16.88 -6.40 -1.45
C SER A 655 -17.30 -5.41 -0.37
N GLN A 656 -18.54 -5.56 0.11
CA GLN A 656 -18.97 -4.82 1.29
C GLN A 656 -18.05 -5.24 2.44
N SER A 657 -17.33 -4.27 3.04
CA SER A 657 -16.54 -4.53 4.25
C SER A 657 -17.46 -5.20 5.27
N THR A 658 -17.25 -6.49 5.51
CA THR A 658 -18.00 -7.17 6.56
C THR A 658 -17.44 -6.62 7.86
N GLU A 659 -18.24 -5.80 8.55
CA GLU A 659 -17.91 -5.14 9.82
C GLU A 659 -17.74 -6.16 10.97
N LYS A 660 -16.85 -7.13 10.84
CA LYS A 660 -16.28 -7.78 12.00
C LYS A 660 -15.01 -7.01 12.32
N ALA A 661 -15.16 -6.04 13.21
CA ALA A 661 -14.06 -5.67 14.10
C ALA A 661 -13.67 -6.95 14.84
N THR A 662 -12.77 -7.74 14.24
CA THR A 662 -12.14 -8.84 14.94
C THR A 662 -11.32 -8.18 16.02
N VAL A 663 -11.76 -8.32 17.27
CA VAL A 663 -10.96 -7.95 18.44
C VAL A 663 -9.57 -8.51 18.19
N GLN A 664 -8.57 -7.63 18.13
CA GLN A 664 -7.19 -8.01 17.93
C GLN A 664 -6.81 -9.05 19.00
N THR A 665 -6.64 -10.31 18.61
CA THR A 665 -6.27 -11.37 19.54
C THR A 665 -4.76 -11.58 19.50
N ALA A 666 -4.18 -11.94 20.64
CA ALA A 666 -2.77 -12.35 20.71
C ALA A 666 -2.47 -13.52 19.74
N GLU A 667 -3.48 -14.34 19.44
CA GLU A 667 -3.42 -15.41 18.47
C GLU A 667 -3.28 -14.89 17.02
N GLN A 668 -4.07 -13.90 16.61
CA GLN A 668 -3.93 -13.31 15.28
C GLN A 668 -2.59 -12.58 15.10
N ASP A 669 -2.10 -11.91 16.14
CA ASP A 669 -0.75 -11.31 16.13
C ASP A 669 0.35 -12.36 15.92
N LYS A 670 0.20 -13.52 16.56
CA LYS A 670 1.10 -14.67 16.40
C LYS A 670 1.05 -15.24 14.98
N GLN A 671 -0.15 -15.46 14.45
CA GLN A 671 -0.35 -15.96 13.10
C GLN A 671 0.23 -15.00 12.05
N GLN A 672 -0.02 -13.70 12.19
CA GLN A 672 0.58 -12.67 11.33
C GLN A 672 2.11 -12.69 11.38
N SER A 673 2.70 -12.80 12.58
CA SER A 673 4.14 -12.89 12.78
C SER A 673 4.76 -14.07 12.01
N ILE A 674 4.20 -15.27 12.19
CA ILE A 674 4.70 -16.48 11.55
C ILE A 674 4.47 -16.42 10.04
N ALA A 675 3.32 -15.92 9.58
CA ALA A 675 3.02 -15.76 8.15
C ALA A 675 4.01 -14.83 7.46
N TYR A 676 4.37 -13.70 8.09
CA TYR A 676 5.35 -12.78 7.54
C TYR A 676 6.77 -13.36 7.48
N ASP A 677 7.23 -13.98 8.58
CA ASP A 677 8.54 -14.64 8.60
C ASP A 677 8.62 -15.73 7.52
N LEU A 678 7.56 -16.52 7.37
CA LEU A 678 7.46 -17.56 6.35
C LEU A 678 7.48 -16.95 4.93
N LEU A 679 6.72 -15.88 4.69
CA LEU A 679 6.72 -15.16 3.42
C LEU A 679 8.13 -14.64 3.07
N SER A 680 8.85 -14.06 4.03
CA SER A 680 10.20 -13.52 3.82
C SER A 680 11.25 -14.59 3.49
N ASN A 681 11.00 -15.85 3.87
CA ASN A 681 11.87 -17.00 3.58
C ASN A 681 11.34 -17.89 2.46
N THR A 682 10.23 -17.51 1.81
CA THR A 682 9.66 -18.24 0.67
C THR A 682 10.40 -17.88 -0.61
N ASN A 683 10.40 -18.79 -1.59
CA ASN A 683 10.86 -18.48 -2.95
C ASN A 683 10.20 -17.19 -3.44
N LYS A 684 11.03 -16.21 -3.79
CA LYS A 684 10.61 -14.85 -4.17
C LYS A 684 9.61 -14.82 -5.33
N GLU A 685 9.69 -15.77 -6.25
CA GLU A 685 8.75 -15.90 -7.36
C GLU A 685 7.31 -16.24 -6.90
N LEU A 686 7.16 -16.87 -5.72
CA LEU A 686 5.86 -17.23 -5.15
C LEU A 686 5.21 -16.12 -4.32
N ILE A 687 6.00 -15.16 -3.81
CA ILE A 687 5.51 -14.07 -2.95
C ILE A 687 4.28 -13.36 -3.54
N PRO A 688 4.30 -12.91 -4.82
CA PRO A 688 3.17 -12.23 -5.42
C PRO A 688 1.89 -13.08 -5.44
N TYR A 689 2.02 -14.39 -5.60
CA TYR A 689 0.89 -15.31 -5.66
C TYR A 689 0.40 -15.76 -4.28
N LEU A 690 1.23 -15.72 -3.24
CA LEU A 690 0.77 -15.93 -1.87
C LEU A 690 -0.05 -14.73 -1.39
N LEU A 691 0.38 -13.53 -1.76
CA LEU A 691 -0.33 -12.30 -1.45
C LEU A 691 -1.52 -12.04 -2.36
N ASN A 692 -1.52 -12.64 -3.56
CA ASN A 692 -2.55 -12.48 -4.57
C ASN A 692 -2.96 -13.82 -5.24
N PRO A 693 -3.40 -14.90 -4.56
CA PRO A 693 -3.70 -16.17 -5.25
C PRO A 693 -4.81 -16.07 -6.33
N LYS A 694 -4.77 -16.93 -7.34
CA LYS A 694 -5.94 -17.24 -8.18
C LYS A 694 -6.84 -18.24 -7.42
N LEU A 695 -8.17 -18.18 -7.57
CA LEU A 695 -9.05 -19.15 -6.91
C LEU A 695 -8.87 -20.53 -7.54
N THR A 696 -9.15 -21.57 -6.75
CA THR A 696 -9.06 -22.98 -7.12
C THR A 696 -9.87 -23.29 -8.38
N VAL A 697 -9.25 -24.01 -9.31
CA VAL A 697 -9.99 -24.81 -10.31
C VAL A 697 -10.78 -25.85 -9.51
N GLU A 698 -12.11 -25.81 -9.54
CA GLU A 698 -12.91 -26.93 -9.05
C GLU A 698 -12.42 -28.18 -9.79
N SER A 699 -11.87 -29.16 -9.06
CA SER A 699 -11.51 -30.46 -9.63
C SER A 699 -12.79 -31.28 -9.86
N GLY A 700 -13.72 -30.73 -10.65
CA GLY A 700 -14.88 -31.42 -11.20
C GLY A 700 -14.52 -32.04 -12.54
N GLY A 701 -13.49 -32.88 -12.59
CA GLY A 701 -13.08 -33.56 -13.81
C GLY A 701 -11.86 -34.41 -13.54
N LYS A 702 -11.99 -35.72 -13.73
CA LYS A 702 -10.88 -36.67 -13.66
C LYS A 702 -9.67 -36.07 -14.38
N THR A 703 -8.59 -35.86 -13.64
CA THR A 703 -7.25 -35.75 -14.21
C THR A 703 -7.07 -36.93 -15.15
N SER A 704 -7.19 -36.68 -16.45
CA SER A 704 -6.78 -37.65 -17.44
C SER A 704 -5.29 -37.85 -17.22
N ASN A 705 -4.95 -39.08 -16.84
CA ASN A 705 -3.59 -39.59 -16.79
C ASN A 705 -2.91 -39.30 -18.14
N TYR A 706 -2.09 -38.26 -18.18
CA TYR A 706 -0.94 -38.17 -19.08
C TYR A 706 0.34 -38.38 -18.27
N LEU A 707 0.40 -39.54 -17.61
CA LEU A 707 1.64 -40.26 -17.39
C LEU A 707 1.37 -41.66 -17.93
N ALA A 708 1.61 -41.81 -19.23
CA ALA A 708 1.71 -43.14 -19.81
C ALA A 708 2.91 -43.83 -19.13
N GLU A 709 2.65 -44.99 -18.53
CA GLU A 709 3.69 -45.94 -18.14
C GLU A 709 4.57 -46.20 -19.37
N GLY A 710 5.84 -45.82 -19.29
CA GLY A 710 6.82 -46.05 -20.35
C GLY A 710 8.06 -45.20 -20.13
N GLU A 711 9.15 -45.85 -19.77
CA GLU A 711 10.49 -45.28 -19.66
C GLU A 711 10.83 -44.35 -20.84
N SER A 712 11.15 -43.08 -20.57
CA SER A 712 12.29 -42.33 -21.13
C SER A 712 12.16 -40.81 -20.92
N THR A 713 13.10 -40.25 -20.15
CA THR A 713 13.54 -38.83 -20.06
C THR A 713 12.51 -37.75 -19.72
N PRO A 714 12.85 -36.81 -18.79
CA PRO A 714 11.99 -35.68 -18.47
C PRO A 714 11.99 -34.70 -19.65
N SER A 715 10.91 -34.72 -20.45
CA SER A 715 10.65 -33.65 -21.39
C SER A 715 10.37 -32.37 -20.59
N THR A 716 11.13 -31.34 -20.92
CA THR A 716 11.05 -30.00 -20.38
C THR A 716 9.62 -29.47 -20.58
N PRO A 717 9.00 -28.80 -19.58
CA PRO A 717 7.64 -28.29 -19.73
C PRO A 717 7.54 -27.35 -20.94
N GLU A 718 6.65 -27.65 -21.89
CA GLU A 718 6.40 -26.78 -23.04
C GLU A 718 5.90 -25.40 -22.56
N GLU A 719 6.58 -24.36 -23.04
CA GLU A 719 6.30 -22.97 -22.73
C GLU A 719 5.01 -22.51 -23.42
N SER A 720 3.92 -22.29 -22.69
CA SER A 720 3.04 -21.14 -22.96
C SER A 720 1.87 -20.90 -22.00
N ILE A 721 1.35 -21.88 -21.24
CA ILE A 721 0.17 -21.64 -20.37
C ILE A 721 0.30 -22.31 -18.97
N ASN A 722 1.20 -23.28 -18.79
CA ASN A 722 1.22 -24.13 -17.59
C ASN A 722 1.97 -23.60 -16.36
N ASN A 723 2.78 -22.53 -16.48
CA ASN A 723 3.57 -22.06 -15.35
C ASN A 723 2.72 -21.37 -14.27
N ASP A 724 1.72 -20.58 -14.62
CA ASP A 724 0.91 -19.89 -13.62
C ASP A 724 -0.03 -20.86 -12.88
N ILE A 725 -0.56 -21.84 -13.62
CA ILE A 725 -1.32 -22.97 -13.06
C ILE A 725 -0.41 -23.78 -12.13
N SER A 726 0.84 -24.05 -12.52
CA SER A 726 1.78 -24.79 -11.67
C SER A 726 2.15 -24.00 -10.41
N LYS A 727 2.36 -22.68 -10.48
CA LYS A 727 2.58 -21.83 -9.28
C LYS A 727 1.35 -21.78 -8.38
N SER A 728 0.15 -21.67 -8.95
CA SER A 728 -1.10 -21.74 -8.19
C SER A 728 -1.27 -23.10 -7.51
N ASN A 729 -0.93 -24.20 -8.21
CA ASN A 729 -0.96 -25.54 -7.64
C ASN A 729 0.09 -25.71 -6.54
N ILE A 730 1.30 -25.18 -6.73
CA ILE A 730 2.35 -25.14 -5.70
C ILE A 730 1.83 -24.43 -4.45
N ILE A 731 1.09 -23.32 -4.60
CA ILE A 731 0.55 -22.57 -3.47
C ILE A 731 -0.59 -23.30 -2.77
N ASN A 732 -1.54 -23.84 -3.54
CA ASN A 732 -2.60 -24.71 -3.02
C ASN A 732 -2.04 -25.94 -2.27
N ASN A 733 -0.80 -26.34 -2.55
CA ASN A 733 -0.14 -27.50 -2.00
C ASN A 733 1.10 -27.18 -1.15
N LEU A 734 1.36 -25.91 -0.87
CA LEU A 734 2.49 -25.45 -0.06
C LEU A 734 2.33 -25.86 1.41
N GLY A 735 1.11 -26.28 1.77
CA GLY A 735 0.80 -27.03 2.98
C GLY A 735 1.24 -26.32 4.25
N THR A 736 1.13 -25.00 4.32
CA THR A 736 1.42 -24.22 5.54
C THR A 736 0.17 -24.18 6.43
N THR A 737 0.31 -23.84 7.72
CA THR A 737 -0.82 -23.63 8.65
C THR A 737 -1.85 -22.62 8.12
N PHE A 738 -1.45 -21.79 7.16
CA PHE A 738 -2.21 -20.67 6.62
C PHE A 738 -2.83 -20.92 5.24
N GLY A 739 -2.41 -21.97 4.53
CA GLY A 739 -2.86 -22.23 3.15
C GLY A 739 -2.74 -21.00 2.24
N ASN A 740 -3.84 -20.64 1.56
CA ASN A 740 -3.93 -19.48 0.66
C ASN A 740 -4.35 -18.18 1.38
N ASP A 741 -4.45 -18.16 2.71
CA ASP A 741 -5.04 -17.05 3.46
C ASP A 741 -4.03 -15.95 3.87
N TYR A 742 -2.80 -15.97 3.32
CA TYR A 742 -1.79 -14.94 3.61
C TYR A 742 -2.32 -13.51 3.46
N SER A 743 -3.13 -13.24 2.43
CA SER A 743 -3.71 -11.92 2.19
C SER A 743 -4.73 -11.47 3.25
N LYS A 744 -5.29 -12.41 4.03
CA LYS A 744 -6.20 -12.13 5.15
C LYS A 744 -5.49 -12.08 6.49
N ILE A 745 -4.39 -12.82 6.63
CA ILE A 745 -3.60 -12.88 7.87
C ILE A 745 -2.64 -11.70 7.97
N LEU A 746 -2.02 -11.30 6.86
CA LEU A 746 -1.11 -10.16 6.82
C LEU A 746 -1.89 -8.85 6.85
N ASN A 747 -1.50 -7.97 7.77
CA ASN A 747 -2.18 -6.70 8.06
C ASN A 747 -3.68 -6.89 8.33
N TYR A 748 -4.05 -7.96 9.04
CA TYR A 748 -5.46 -8.25 9.36
C TYR A 748 -6.14 -7.12 10.16
N SER A 749 -5.35 -6.27 10.83
CA SER A 749 -5.83 -5.07 11.50
C SER A 749 -6.41 -4.06 10.52
N VAL A 750 -5.98 -4.05 9.26
CA VAL A 750 -6.60 -3.26 8.19
C VAL A 750 -7.92 -3.94 7.79
N THR A 751 -9.02 -3.37 8.27
CA THR A 751 -10.37 -3.94 8.14
C THR A 751 -10.95 -3.81 6.73
N ASN A 752 -10.51 -2.82 5.95
CA ASN A 752 -10.90 -2.69 4.57
C ASN A 752 -10.06 -3.65 3.70
N ASP A 753 -10.73 -4.61 3.05
CA ASP A 753 -10.04 -5.65 2.27
C ASP A 753 -9.23 -5.08 1.09
N TYR A 754 -9.73 -4.02 0.46
CA TYR A 754 -9.02 -3.36 -0.64
C TYR A 754 -7.79 -2.61 -0.14
N GLU A 755 -7.93 -1.84 0.94
CA GLU A 755 -6.80 -1.18 1.59
C GLU A 755 -5.73 -2.19 2.02
N ARG A 756 -6.15 -3.32 2.62
CA ARG A 756 -5.25 -4.41 3.01
C ARG A 756 -4.53 -5.00 1.79
N PHE A 757 -5.21 -5.13 0.66
CA PHE A 757 -4.58 -5.52 -0.61
C PHE A 757 -3.50 -4.51 -1.06
N LEU A 758 -3.75 -3.19 -0.97
CA LEU A 758 -2.76 -2.17 -1.31
C LEU A 758 -1.53 -2.22 -0.38
N VAL A 759 -1.76 -2.40 0.93
CA VAL A 759 -0.68 -2.53 1.93
C VAL A 759 0.13 -3.81 1.71
N ASN A 760 -0.54 -4.94 1.48
CA ASN A 760 0.13 -6.24 1.25
C ASN A 760 1.01 -6.22 -0.01
N ASN A 761 0.59 -5.55 -1.07
CA ASN A 761 1.42 -5.42 -2.27
C ASN A 761 2.61 -4.46 -2.08
N THR A 762 2.48 -3.50 -1.15
CA THR A 762 3.64 -2.70 -0.71
C THR A 762 4.66 -3.57 0.03
N ILE A 763 4.21 -4.51 0.86
CA ILE A 763 5.11 -5.51 1.49
C ILE A 763 5.80 -6.36 0.42
N ALA A 764 5.06 -6.82 -0.60
CA ALA A 764 5.64 -7.58 -1.71
C ALA A 764 6.80 -6.81 -2.37
N LYS A 765 6.59 -5.52 -2.67
CA LYS A 765 7.61 -4.62 -3.23
C LYS A 765 8.81 -4.45 -2.30
N GLY A 766 8.57 -4.38 -0.99
CA GLY A 766 9.62 -4.32 0.03
C GLY A 766 10.45 -5.60 0.19
N LEU A 767 9.90 -6.77 -0.16
CA LEU A 767 10.62 -8.06 -0.16
C LEU A 767 11.34 -8.32 -1.49
N LEU A 768 10.83 -7.75 -2.60
CA LEU A 768 11.31 -7.94 -3.96
C LEU A 768 12.13 -6.73 -4.44
N THR A 769 13.28 -6.49 -3.80
CA THR A 769 14.03 -5.23 -3.94
C THR A 769 15.12 -5.23 -5.02
N SER A 770 15.68 -6.39 -5.37
CA SER A 770 16.70 -6.46 -6.44
C SER A 770 16.07 -6.34 -7.83
N ASP A 771 16.84 -5.94 -8.84
CA ASP A 771 16.29 -5.77 -10.19
C ASP A 771 15.75 -7.09 -10.78
N THR A 772 16.37 -8.22 -10.44
CA THR A 772 15.85 -9.55 -10.78
C THR A 772 14.54 -9.84 -10.03
N ASP A 773 14.45 -9.50 -8.74
CA ASP A 773 13.25 -9.77 -7.93
C ASP A 773 12.06 -8.92 -8.35
N LYS A 774 12.29 -7.66 -8.74
CA LYS A 774 11.24 -6.77 -9.24
C LYS A 774 10.52 -7.37 -10.43
N SER A 775 11.18 -8.24 -11.23
CA SER A 775 10.55 -8.95 -12.35
C SER A 775 9.38 -9.86 -11.96
N TYR A 776 9.30 -10.25 -10.68
CA TYR A 776 8.21 -11.07 -10.15
C TYR A 776 6.99 -10.25 -9.71
N LEU A 777 7.12 -8.94 -9.46
CA LEU A 777 6.01 -8.10 -9.01
C LEU A 777 4.86 -8.06 -10.02
N PHE A 778 3.63 -8.28 -9.54
CA PHE A 778 2.42 -8.01 -10.33
C PHE A 778 2.11 -6.52 -10.37
N TYR A 779 2.23 -5.86 -9.22
CA TYR A 779 1.93 -4.44 -9.07
C TYR A 779 3.16 -3.68 -8.57
N ASN A 780 3.31 -2.43 -9.03
CA ASN A 780 4.50 -1.62 -8.75
C ASN A 780 4.23 -0.40 -7.87
N TYR A 781 3.00 -0.21 -7.38
CA TYR A 781 2.65 0.88 -6.49
C TYR A 781 3.19 0.69 -5.06
N ASP A 782 3.16 1.75 -4.25
CA ASP A 782 3.56 1.72 -2.83
C ASP A 782 2.69 2.71 -2.02
N ILE A 783 1.66 2.19 -1.33
CA ILE A 783 0.73 3.04 -0.58
C ILE A 783 1.41 3.71 0.62
N LEU A 784 2.46 3.10 1.19
CA LEU A 784 3.16 3.67 2.34
C LEU A 784 4.03 4.86 1.90
N ALA A 785 4.70 4.73 0.76
CA ALA A 785 5.45 5.84 0.16
C ALA A 785 4.51 6.96 -0.28
N ASP A 786 3.37 6.64 -0.90
CA ASP A 786 2.37 7.62 -1.32
C ASP A 786 1.74 8.35 -0.11
N ALA A 787 1.33 7.60 0.93
CA ALA A 787 0.82 8.18 2.17
C ALA A 787 1.88 9.00 2.90
N LYS A 788 3.15 8.56 2.91
CA LYS A 788 4.27 9.31 3.46
C LYS A 788 4.50 10.61 2.70
N ALA A 789 4.51 10.57 1.36
CA ALA A 789 4.69 11.76 0.52
C ALA A 789 3.54 12.75 0.71
N ALA A 790 2.30 12.24 0.84
CA ALA A 790 1.15 13.05 1.18
C ALA A 790 1.37 13.78 2.51
N VAL A 791 1.90 13.12 3.55
CA VAL A 791 2.19 13.78 4.82
C VAL A 791 3.51 14.52 4.88
N SER A 792 4.44 14.37 3.92
CA SER A 792 5.80 14.93 4.00
C SER A 792 6.12 16.04 2.99
N THR A 793 5.27 16.30 2.00
CA THR A 793 5.59 17.27 0.94
C THR A 793 5.50 18.72 1.43
N THR A 794 6.55 19.48 1.13
CA THR A 794 6.73 20.90 1.47
C THR A 794 5.75 21.84 0.78
N GLU A 795 5.01 21.37 -0.23
CA GLU A 795 4.06 22.18 -1.03
C GLU A 795 2.61 22.10 -0.53
N SER A 796 2.28 21.13 0.33
CA SER A 796 0.93 21.00 0.93
C SER A 796 1.01 20.84 2.44
N PHE A 797 1.57 21.87 3.08
CA PHE A 797 2.00 21.87 4.48
C PHE A 797 0.95 21.42 5.51
N GLY A 798 -0.35 21.46 5.21
CA GLY A 798 -1.29 21.04 6.24
C GLY A 798 -1.30 19.53 6.48
N MET A 799 -0.84 18.65 5.58
CA MET A 799 -0.71 17.25 6.00
C MET A 799 0.44 16.99 6.98
N LEU A 800 1.50 17.80 7.03
CA LEU A 800 2.65 17.55 7.91
C LEU A 800 2.25 17.47 9.39
N GLY A 801 1.53 18.44 9.94
CA GLY A 801 1.14 18.38 11.36
C GLY A 801 -0.33 18.07 11.64
N GLN A 802 -1.23 18.16 10.64
CA GLN A 802 -2.65 17.87 10.88
C GLN A 802 -2.89 16.44 11.31
N TRP A 803 -2.14 15.49 10.75
CA TRP A 803 -2.28 14.09 11.13
C TRP A 803 -2.06 13.92 12.64
N LEU A 804 -1.13 14.66 13.24
CA LEU A 804 -0.84 14.60 14.68
C LEU A 804 -2.01 15.13 15.51
N TRP A 805 -2.64 16.23 15.07
CA TRP A 805 -3.83 16.77 15.73
C TRP A 805 -5.00 15.78 15.67
N THR A 806 -5.28 15.22 14.49
CA THR A 806 -6.34 14.20 14.33
C THR A 806 -6.00 12.88 15.03
N TYR A 807 -4.72 12.50 15.09
CA TYR A 807 -4.27 11.32 15.80
C TYR A 807 -4.49 11.48 17.31
N LEU A 808 -4.18 12.66 17.86
CA LEU A 808 -4.45 12.94 19.27
C LEU A 808 -5.94 13.05 19.56
N ASP A 809 -6.75 13.61 18.66
CA ASP A 809 -8.21 13.61 18.77
C ASP A 809 -8.77 12.17 18.88
N GLU A 810 -8.22 11.26 18.06
CA GLU A 810 -8.57 9.84 18.05
C GLU A 810 -8.19 9.14 19.36
N ILE A 811 -6.92 9.19 19.79
CA ILE A 811 -6.49 8.44 20.99
C ILE A 811 -7.03 9.01 22.31
N PHE A 812 -7.39 10.30 22.34
CA PHE A 812 -8.04 10.91 23.51
C PHE A 812 -9.57 10.82 23.44
N GLY A 813 -10.14 10.32 22.34
CA GLY A 813 -11.58 10.21 22.15
C GLY A 813 -12.32 11.55 22.24
N THR A 814 -11.69 12.65 21.79
CA THR A 814 -12.32 13.99 21.85
C THR A 814 -13.34 14.23 20.74
N ASN A 815 -13.44 13.33 19.76
CA ASN A 815 -14.51 13.28 18.75
C ASN A 815 -14.75 14.62 18.03
N GLY A 816 -13.68 15.30 17.60
CA GLY A 816 -13.77 16.59 16.91
C GLY A 816 -13.99 17.80 17.84
N ASN A 817 -14.05 17.60 19.16
CA ASN A 817 -14.03 18.68 20.14
C ASN A 817 -12.60 19.22 20.32
N TYR A 818 -12.14 19.98 19.33
CA TYR A 818 -10.79 20.55 19.33
C TYR A 818 -10.52 21.57 20.44
N THR A 819 -11.56 22.13 21.06
CA THR A 819 -11.40 22.96 22.26
C THR A 819 -10.93 22.10 23.43
N GLN A 820 -11.61 20.97 23.67
CA GLN A 820 -11.22 20.02 24.71
C GLN A 820 -9.82 19.44 24.46
N LEU A 821 -9.48 19.14 23.20
CA LEU A 821 -8.13 18.68 22.85
C LEU A 821 -7.07 19.76 23.11
N PHE A 822 -7.35 21.01 22.74
CA PHE A 822 -6.46 22.15 22.98
C PHE A 822 -6.21 22.36 24.49
N GLU A 823 -7.26 22.32 25.30
CA GLU A 823 -7.20 22.50 26.77
C GLU A 823 -6.40 21.41 27.48
N LYS A 824 -6.25 20.21 26.87
CA LYS A 824 -5.40 19.15 27.42
C LYS A 824 -3.91 19.51 27.37
N PHE A 825 -3.48 20.31 26.40
CA PHE A 825 -2.06 20.63 26.18
C PHE A 825 -1.70 22.08 26.54
N PHE A 826 -2.66 22.99 26.52
CA PHE A 826 -2.45 24.41 26.78
C PHE A 826 -3.37 24.88 27.91
N ALA A 827 -2.78 25.42 28.98
CA ALA A 827 -3.54 25.91 30.13
C ALA A 827 -4.37 27.14 29.77
N THR A 828 -5.69 27.06 29.89
CA THR A 828 -6.62 28.18 29.64
C THR A 828 -6.96 28.87 30.96
N ASP A 829 -6.23 29.93 31.32
CA ASP A 829 -6.61 30.73 32.48
C ASP A 829 -7.90 31.52 32.19
N ASN A 830 -8.71 31.82 33.22
CA ASN A 830 -9.97 32.59 33.11
C ASN A 830 -9.83 34.01 32.48
N SER A 831 -8.59 34.49 32.28
CA SER A 831 -8.27 35.76 31.61
C SER A 831 -7.86 35.62 30.15
N VAL A 832 -7.78 34.40 29.63
CA VAL A 832 -7.48 34.12 28.22
C VAL A 832 -8.75 34.35 27.41
N ASP A 833 -8.66 35.21 26.40
CA ASP A 833 -9.80 35.59 25.57
C ASP A 833 -10.34 34.34 24.85
N ALA A 834 -11.44 33.77 25.37
CA ALA A 834 -12.10 32.60 24.80
C ALA A 834 -12.37 32.77 23.29
N LYS A 835 -12.51 34.02 22.84
CA LYS A 835 -12.61 34.42 21.45
C LYS A 835 -11.35 34.13 20.65
N ALA A 836 -10.16 34.42 21.18
CA ALA A 836 -8.88 34.20 20.49
C ALA A 836 -8.53 32.71 20.39
N THR A 837 -8.82 31.91 21.43
CA THR A 837 -8.75 30.44 21.35
C THR A 837 -9.69 29.88 20.29
N ALA A 838 -10.93 30.39 20.25
CA ALA A 838 -11.89 30.03 19.21
C ALA A 838 -11.44 30.46 17.80
N GLU A 839 -10.82 31.64 17.65
CA GLU A 839 -10.24 32.12 16.39
C GLU A 839 -9.10 31.20 15.91
N LEU A 840 -8.17 30.81 16.79
CA LEU A 840 -7.08 29.88 16.47
C LEU A 840 -7.60 28.48 16.10
N ILE A 841 -8.53 27.93 16.88
CA ILE A 841 -9.19 26.65 16.55
C ILE A 841 -9.94 26.76 15.22
N SER A 842 -10.61 27.88 14.96
CA SER A 842 -11.28 28.13 13.68
C SER A 842 -10.29 28.18 12.52
N VAL A 843 -9.08 28.71 12.71
CA VAL A 843 -8.03 28.70 11.68
C VAL A 843 -7.52 27.28 11.45
N ILE A 844 -7.26 26.51 12.51
CA ILE A 844 -6.89 25.09 12.41
C ILE A 844 -7.97 24.31 11.64
N LYS A 845 -9.24 24.48 12.02
CA LYS A 845 -10.40 23.87 11.35
C LYS A 845 -10.55 24.29 9.89
N ASN A 846 -10.45 25.59 9.60
CA ASN A 846 -10.60 26.12 8.24
C ASN A 846 -9.46 25.64 7.34
N GLN A 847 -8.23 25.57 7.85
CA GLN A 847 -7.10 25.02 7.09
C GLN A 847 -7.20 23.49 6.92
N GLN A 848 -7.73 22.77 7.90
CA GLN A 848 -8.10 21.35 7.74
C GLN A 848 -9.17 21.19 6.66
N GLN A 849 -10.15 22.08 6.60
CA GLN A 849 -11.20 22.06 5.59
C GLN A 849 -10.66 22.39 4.20
N LYS A 850 -9.80 23.42 4.04
CA LYS A 850 -9.15 23.78 2.77
C LYS A 850 -8.27 22.68 2.18
N ILE A 851 -7.77 21.78 3.01
CA ILE A 851 -7.02 20.58 2.56
C ILE A 851 -7.95 19.40 2.28
N THR A 852 -9.15 19.44 2.85
CA THR A 852 -10.26 18.53 2.57
C THR A 852 -11.09 19.00 1.35
N ASP A 853 -10.85 20.20 0.81
CA ASP A 853 -11.41 20.72 -0.46
C ASP A 853 -10.88 19.95 -1.71
N LEU A 854 -10.31 18.75 -1.54
CA LEU A 854 -10.06 17.79 -2.63
C LEU A 854 -11.30 17.59 -3.47
N ARG A 855 -12.47 17.62 -2.83
CA ARG A 855 -13.76 17.58 -3.50
C ARG A 855 -13.97 18.75 -4.45
N THR A 856 -13.89 19.96 -3.92
CA THR A 856 -14.06 21.20 -4.71
C THR A 856 -13.01 21.30 -5.80
N ASN A 857 -11.76 20.93 -5.52
CA ASN A 857 -10.70 20.88 -6.51
C ASN A 857 -10.95 19.84 -7.60
N TYR A 858 -11.44 18.65 -7.25
CA TYR A 858 -11.83 17.62 -8.21
C TYR A 858 -12.96 18.11 -9.11
N GLU A 859 -14.03 18.67 -8.53
CA GLU A 859 -15.17 19.22 -9.27
C GLU A 859 -14.75 20.37 -10.19
N ILE A 860 -13.93 21.30 -9.72
CA ILE A 860 -13.40 22.42 -10.53
C ILE A 860 -12.55 21.88 -11.68
N LYS A 861 -11.55 21.04 -11.41
CA LYS A 861 -10.68 20.47 -12.44
C LYS A 861 -11.48 19.64 -13.45
N ASN A 862 -12.52 18.95 -13.01
CA ASN A 862 -13.39 18.20 -13.90
C ASN A 862 -14.20 19.15 -14.81
N ASN A 863 -14.85 20.16 -14.23
CA ASN A 863 -15.59 21.17 -14.99
C ASN A 863 -14.70 21.94 -15.98
N ASP A 864 -13.46 22.25 -15.59
CA ASP A 864 -12.47 22.89 -16.47
C ASP A 864 -12.10 21.99 -17.65
N TRP A 865 -11.91 20.69 -17.39
CA TRP A 865 -11.67 19.70 -18.43
C TRP A 865 -12.86 19.56 -19.37
N VAL A 866 -14.09 19.43 -18.85
CA VAL A 866 -15.33 19.40 -19.63
C VAL A 866 -15.44 20.63 -20.52
N THR A 867 -15.25 21.81 -19.96
CA THR A 867 -15.27 23.08 -20.68
C THR A 867 -14.16 23.17 -21.74
N SER A 868 -13.00 22.58 -21.47
CA SER A 868 -11.89 22.50 -22.44
C SER A 868 -12.25 21.59 -23.63
N THR A 869 -12.82 20.40 -23.37
CA THR A 869 -13.29 19.50 -24.42
C THR A 869 -14.38 20.15 -25.28
N GLU A 870 -15.36 20.82 -24.67
CA GLU A 870 -16.40 21.54 -25.43
C GLU A 870 -15.83 22.68 -26.29
N ARG A 871 -14.84 23.44 -25.77
CA ARG A 871 -14.17 24.50 -26.53
C ARG A 871 -13.36 23.93 -27.69
N ASN A 872 -12.64 22.83 -27.45
CA ASN A 872 -11.89 22.14 -28.50
C ASN A 872 -12.83 21.64 -29.58
N TYR A 873 -13.94 20.99 -29.22
CA TYR A 873 -14.97 20.59 -30.16
C TYR A 873 -15.47 21.76 -31.02
N LYS A 874 -15.93 22.86 -30.40
CA LYS A 874 -16.44 24.05 -31.09
C LYS A 874 -15.39 24.66 -32.04
N LYS A 875 -14.12 24.67 -31.61
CA LYS A 875 -13.01 25.16 -32.43
C LYS A 875 -12.76 24.24 -33.63
N GLN A 876 -12.62 22.93 -33.42
CA GLN A 876 -12.36 21.97 -34.49
C GLN A 876 -13.51 21.87 -35.48
N MET A 877 -14.77 21.93 -35.03
CA MET A 877 -15.94 22.00 -35.91
C MET A 877 -15.91 23.23 -36.84
N LYS A 878 -15.31 24.34 -36.40
CA LYS A 878 -15.15 25.56 -37.20
C LYS A 878 -13.94 25.51 -38.12
N ASP A 879 -12.82 24.95 -37.64
CA ASP A 879 -11.55 24.89 -38.37
C ASP A 879 -11.54 23.78 -39.44
N LEU A 880 -12.28 22.69 -39.23
CA LEU A 880 -12.45 21.57 -40.16
C LEU A 880 -13.61 21.84 -41.13
N GLU A 881 -13.41 22.76 -42.07
CA GLU A 881 -14.25 22.92 -43.29
C GLU A 881 -14.14 21.70 -44.26
N LYS A 882 -13.66 20.55 -43.79
CA LYS A 882 -13.47 19.32 -44.58
C LYS A 882 -14.51 18.27 -44.20
N THR A 883 -15.34 17.95 -45.19
CA THR A 883 -16.34 16.86 -45.32
C THR A 883 -17.21 16.54 -44.08
N PRO A 884 -18.55 16.56 -44.20
CA PRO A 884 -19.48 16.18 -43.11
C PRO A 884 -19.16 14.87 -42.38
N ASN A 885 -18.46 13.93 -43.04
CA ASN A 885 -18.06 12.65 -42.47
C ASN A 885 -16.91 12.76 -41.46
N ALA A 886 -15.90 13.60 -41.70
CA ALA A 886 -14.78 13.78 -40.76
C ALA A 886 -15.22 14.47 -39.47
N GLN A 887 -16.23 15.36 -39.56
CA GLN A 887 -16.80 16.06 -38.41
C GLN A 887 -17.45 15.12 -37.38
N LYS A 888 -17.91 13.95 -37.81
CA LYS A 888 -18.50 12.94 -36.90
C LYS A 888 -17.50 12.40 -35.91
N PHE A 889 -16.21 12.36 -36.26
CA PHE A 889 -15.14 11.79 -35.43
C PHE A 889 -14.49 12.82 -34.49
N ILE A 890 -14.98 14.07 -34.46
CA ILE A 890 -14.46 15.10 -33.55
C ILE A 890 -14.99 14.85 -32.13
N PRO A 891 -14.11 14.72 -31.13
CA PRO A 891 -14.54 14.52 -29.75
C PRO A 891 -15.34 15.70 -29.19
N ASN A 892 -16.56 15.46 -28.70
CA ASN A 892 -17.36 16.50 -28.00
C ASN A 892 -17.83 16.10 -26.59
N TYR A 893 -17.57 14.87 -26.16
CA TYR A 893 -18.01 14.38 -24.85
C TYR A 893 -16.85 14.31 -23.85
N ALA A 894 -17.06 14.94 -22.69
CA ALA A 894 -16.27 14.77 -21.49
C ALA A 894 -17.19 14.25 -20.37
N LEU A 895 -16.60 13.86 -19.23
CA LEU A 895 -17.31 13.18 -18.17
C LEU A 895 -17.54 14.07 -16.96
N LYS A 896 -18.79 14.25 -16.56
CA LYS A 896 -19.13 14.93 -15.30
C LYS A 896 -19.26 13.90 -14.16
N ALA A 897 -18.13 13.38 -13.70
CA ALA A 897 -18.06 12.45 -12.57
C ALA A 897 -18.68 13.05 -11.29
N ASP A 898 -19.49 12.24 -10.59
CA ASP A 898 -20.17 12.61 -9.34
C ASP A 898 -19.37 12.14 -8.12
N ILE A 899 -18.77 13.09 -7.41
CA ILE A 899 -17.97 12.82 -6.21
C ILE A 899 -18.81 12.57 -4.95
N ASP A 900 -20.08 13.01 -4.90
CA ASP A 900 -20.96 12.80 -3.73
C ASP A 900 -21.24 11.32 -3.48
N SER A 901 -21.27 10.54 -4.55
CA SER A 901 -21.44 9.09 -4.50
C SER A 901 -20.28 8.39 -3.78
N LEU A 902 -19.03 8.84 -3.98
CA LEU A 902 -17.84 8.28 -3.35
C LEU A 902 -17.82 8.52 -1.84
N ASP A 903 -18.26 9.69 -1.38
CA ASP A 903 -18.28 10.03 0.06
C ASP A 903 -19.31 9.17 0.83
N LYS A 904 -20.36 8.71 0.15
CA LYS A 904 -21.39 7.85 0.73
C LYS A 904 -21.02 6.37 0.65
N SER A 905 -20.18 5.97 -0.29
CA SER A 905 -19.77 4.59 -0.52
C SER A 905 -19.06 3.99 0.69
N ALA A 906 -19.43 2.77 1.07
CA ALA A 906 -18.76 2.01 2.13
C ALA A 906 -17.34 1.56 1.73
N ILE A 907 -17.04 1.57 0.43
CA ILE A 907 -15.82 1.01 -0.13
C ILE A 907 -14.55 1.75 0.34
N TRP A 908 -14.64 3.05 0.66
CA TRP A 908 -13.52 3.88 1.16
C TRP A 908 -13.63 4.24 2.63
N LYS A 909 -14.54 3.59 3.37
CA LYS A 909 -14.76 3.89 4.79
C LYS A 909 -13.91 2.96 5.66
N THR A 910 -12.95 3.54 6.38
CA THR A 910 -12.19 2.86 7.45
C THR A 910 -12.83 3.06 8.82
N LEU A 911 -12.24 2.52 9.89
CA LEU A 911 -12.74 2.73 11.26
C LEU A 911 -12.67 4.20 11.68
N VAL A 912 -11.68 4.98 11.21
CA VAL A 912 -11.60 6.44 11.37
C VAL A 912 -12.83 7.17 10.80
N SER A 913 -13.50 6.59 9.80
CA SER A 913 -14.68 7.19 9.18
C SER A 913 -15.96 7.07 10.04
N LYS A 914 -16.02 6.12 10.99
CA LYS A 914 -17.22 5.85 11.81
C LYS A 914 -17.51 6.95 12.85
N ALA A 915 -16.56 7.84 13.11
CA ALA A 915 -16.72 8.95 14.06
C ALA A 915 -17.23 10.27 13.43
N LYS A 916 -17.57 10.30 12.13
CA LYS A 916 -17.72 11.55 11.35
C LYS A 916 -19.15 11.99 11.03
N GLU A 917 -20.01 12.09 12.04
CA GLU A 917 -21.14 13.05 11.95
C GLU A 917 -20.96 14.14 13.01
N THR A 918 -20.18 15.17 12.66
CA THR A 918 -20.11 16.38 13.49
C THR A 918 -21.35 17.23 13.22
N ILE A 919 -22.40 17.05 14.01
CA ILE A 919 -23.50 18.03 14.10
C ILE A 919 -22.98 19.22 14.92
N PHE A 920 -22.83 20.38 14.27
CA PHE A 920 -22.49 21.62 14.97
C PHE A 920 -23.70 22.13 15.74
N VAL A 921 -23.74 21.86 17.05
CA VAL A 921 -24.70 22.50 17.97
C VAL A 921 -24.02 23.73 18.58
N TYR A 922 -24.40 24.92 18.10
CA TYR A 922 -23.95 26.18 18.70
C TYR A 922 -24.79 26.48 19.94
N ASN A 923 -24.23 26.25 21.13
CA ASN A 923 -24.80 26.77 22.38
C ASN A 923 -24.30 28.21 22.60
N LEU A 924 -25.12 29.18 22.23
CA LEU A 924 -24.86 30.59 22.50
C LEU A 924 -25.25 30.92 23.95
N PRO A 925 -24.34 31.46 24.79
CA PRO A 925 -24.70 32.02 26.09
C PRO A 925 -25.71 33.15 25.90
N SER A 926 -26.69 33.25 26.80
CA SER A 926 -27.77 34.25 26.74
C SER A 926 -27.28 35.71 26.71
N SER A 927 -26.02 35.96 27.10
CA SER A 927 -25.34 37.27 26.98
C SER A 927 -25.10 37.74 25.54
N TYR A 928 -25.25 36.87 24.54
CA TYR A 928 -25.04 37.19 23.12
C TYR A 928 -26.34 37.37 22.31
N LEU A 929 -27.51 37.29 22.96
CA LEU A 929 -28.83 37.42 22.32
C LEU A 929 -29.26 38.87 22.01
N THR A 930 -28.48 39.88 22.40
CA THR A 930 -28.82 41.31 22.17
C THR A 930 -28.32 41.87 20.85
N TYR A 931 -27.64 41.08 20.02
CA TYR A 931 -27.23 41.49 18.67
C TYR A 931 -27.88 40.55 17.65
N GLU A 932 -28.56 41.11 16.64
CA GLU A 932 -29.14 40.34 15.53
C GLU A 932 -28.05 39.50 14.85
N ILE A 933 -28.25 38.18 14.84
CA ILE A 933 -27.41 37.27 14.07
C ILE A 933 -28.11 37.02 12.73
N ILE A 934 -27.58 37.58 11.65
CA ILE A 934 -27.97 37.24 10.29
C ILE A 934 -27.00 36.18 9.77
N VAL A 935 -27.48 34.93 9.65
CA VAL A 935 -26.75 33.86 8.97
C VAL A 935 -27.12 33.92 7.49
N ASN A 936 -26.24 34.47 6.66
CA ASN A 936 -26.46 34.52 5.23
C ASN A 936 -25.77 33.33 4.54
N ASN A 937 -26.55 32.31 4.20
CA ASN A 937 -26.02 31.06 3.63
C ASN A 937 -25.94 31.08 2.09
N LEU A 938 -26.22 32.20 1.42
CA LEU A 938 -26.20 32.26 -0.04
C LEU A 938 -25.81 33.65 -0.60
N ASN A 939 -24.82 33.60 -1.51
CA ASN A 939 -24.62 34.42 -2.72
C ASN A 939 -23.90 35.78 -2.69
N LYS A 940 -23.04 35.91 -3.72
CA LYS A 940 -22.83 37.05 -4.63
C LYS A 940 -23.60 38.33 -4.27
N HIS A 941 -22.89 39.40 -3.85
CA HIS A 941 -22.78 40.66 -4.59
C HIS A 941 -21.93 41.70 -3.82
N GLU A 942 -21.33 42.59 -4.61
CA GLU A 942 -20.61 43.80 -4.21
C GLU A 942 -21.50 44.78 -3.44
N GLY A 943 -20.89 45.46 -2.48
CA GLY A 943 -21.55 46.43 -1.62
C GLY A 943 -21.68 45.87 -0.22
N GLY A 944 -20.57 45.87 0.51
CA GLY A 944 -20.60 45.55 1.93
C GLY A 944 -21.45 46.54 2.73
N VAL A 945 -21.49 46.35 4.04
CA VAL A 945 -21.33 47.42 5.04
C VAL A 945 -21.32 46.82 6.45
N LYS A 946 -20.40 47.38 7.24
CA LYS A 946 -20.27 47.53 8.71
C LYS A 946 -20.75 46.43 9.65
#